data_AF-A0A098B3Y2-F1
#
_entry.id   AF-A0A098B3Y2-F1
#
_cell.length_a   1.000
_cell.length_b   1.000
_cell.length_c   1.000
_cell.angle_alpha   90.00
_cell.angle_beta   90.00
_cell.angle_gamma   90.00
#
_symmetry.space_group_name_H-M   'P 1'
#
loop_
_entity.id
_entity.type
_entity.pdbx_description
1 polymer ?
#
loop_
_entity_poly.entity_id
_entity_poly.type
_entity_poly.pdbx_seq_one_letter_code
_entity_poly.pdbx_strand_id
1 'polypeptide(L)'
;MKEVTKQQRIRVTVNGRQMEVYGDLTILQALLQEDIHIPHLCYDIRLERSNGNCGLCVVELGEGSEQQDVKACHTPIQEGMIIHTNSPRLEHYRKIRLEQILADHNADCVAPCVMTCPANIDIQSYLSHAGNGNFETAIKVIKERNPFPIVCGRVCPHPCEAQCRRNLIDEPVAINHVKRFIADWDIAHEQPWAPRKKASTGKKIAVVGAGPSGLSAAYYSAIQGHDVTVFERHPRAGGMMRYGIPEYRLPKETLDREIGLIADLGVKIMTNKALGTHIRLEDLHQDFDAVYLAIGSWRATPLQIEGDNLEGVWLGINFLEQVTKGADIKLGEHVVVIGGGNTAIDCARTALRKGAGSVKLVYRRTREEMPAESYEVEEAIHEGVEMYFLTAPHKIVAEGRRKLLHCIKMTLGEPDRSGRRRPIPIEGSETAFEADTIIGAIGQSTNTQFLYHDLPVKLNKWGDIEINGKTMQTSEMNIFAGGDCVTGPATVIQAVAAGRHAAEAMDSFLMKGYVKEQPVDYSCSRGSLEDLPQWEFEKIPRLKRAPMPALPPAERRDNFREVETGLSEETARAEARRCLKCGCYERYDCDLRQEASLHHIEFKKPVHERPYIPIVEDHSIIIRDHNKCISCGRCIAACAEVEGPDILSFYMKHGRQLVGTKSGLPLDQTDCVSCGQCVNACPCGALDYRSEIGRVFRALNDLGKTTVAFVAPAVRSVVSSQYGVSYQEASRFIAGLLKKIGFDKVFDFTFAADLTIVEETTEFLTRLQSHKRIPQFTSCCPGWVNFVERRYPEIIPYLSSCKSPQMMMGATVKNHFTELTEIDPKDLYVVSIVPCIAKKYEAARPEFRSEGIRDVDAVLTSTEMLEMADIKLIEPADVEPQDFCEPYKRVSGAGILFGASGGVAEAALRMAVEKLTGEVLTDQLDYQEVRGLQGIKEAAVEAKGKKVNVAVISGLHNVEPILEKIIEGTEVGYDLIEVMACPGGCICGAGHPVPEKIDTLEKRQQVLVNIDQTSRYRKSQENPDILRLYDEYYGEANSPLAHELLHTHYEAVKREPVAKHDRRMADSAFVTHELTLCTCDKCTAQGSRELFAALSGKIRKLKMDSFVTARTIRLKENHPGQGVYAAIDGERIDTPSEQLEQRIFQQLIR
;
A
#
# COMPACT_ATOMS: atom_id res chain seq x y z
N MET A 1 -22.58 -12.15 21.49
CA MET A 1 -21.22 -12.64 21.18
C MET A 1 -20.92 -13.83 22.07
N LYS A 2 -20.06 -14.77 21.63
CA LYS A 2 -19.65 -15.91 22.47
C LYS A 2 -18.68 -15.46 23.55
N GLU A 3 -18.80 -16.02 24.75
CA GLU A 3 -17.87 -15.82 25.87
C GLU A 3 -17.11 -17.12 26.14
N VAL A 4 -15.84 -17.02 26.54
CA VAL A 4 -15.05 -18.19 26.93
C VAL A 4 -15.30 -18.45 28.41
N THR A 5 -16.16 -19.40 28.75
CA THR A 5 -16.33 -19.83 30.14
C THR A 5 -15.11 -20.63 30.57
N LYS A 6 -14.41 -20.18 31.63
CA LYS A 6 -13.18 -20.82 32.16
C LYS A 6 -13.35 -22.27 32.65
N GLN A 7 -14.54 -22.86 32.58
CA GLN A 7 -14.90 -24.10 33.28
C GLN A 7 -15.07 -25.34 32.38
N GLN A 8 -14.92 -25.25 31.06
CA GLN A 8 -15.08 -26.41 30.16
C GLN A 8 -13.88 -26.58 29.22
N ARG A 9 -12.77 -27.08 29.77
CA ARG A 9 -11.65 -27.61 28.97
C ARG A 9 -11.93 -29.07 28.64
N ILE A 10 -11.77 -29.45 27.38
CA ILE A 10 -11.91 -30.83 26.89
C ILE A 10 -10.60 -31.29 26.27
N ARG A 11 -10.31 -32.60 26.30
CA ARG A 11 -9.09 -33.16 25.69
C ARG A 11 -9.35 -33.61 24.27
N VAL A 12 -8.45 -33.24 23.37
CA VAL A 12 -8.45 -33.65 21.96
C VAL A 12 -7.03 -34.04 21.54
N THR A 13 -6.91 -34.78 20.44
CA THR A 13 -5.62 -35.09 19.81
C THR A 13 -5.54 -34.34 18.48
N VAL A 14 -4.57 -33.45 18.33
CA VAL A 14 -4.36 -32.67 17.09
C VAL A 14 -3.01 -33.03 16.49
N ASN A 15 -2.99 -33.53 15.25
CA ASN A 15 -1.78 -33.98 14.56
C ASN A 15 -0.91 -34.94 15.41
N GLY A 16 -1.55 -35.89 16.10
CA GLY A 16 -0.87 -36.86 16.98
C GLY A 16 -0.44 -36.33 18.35
N ARG A 17 -0.74 -35.06 18.68
CA ARG A 17 -0.43 -34.46 19.99
C ARG A 17 -1.71 -34.26 20.80
N GLN A 18 -1.73 -34.81 22.02
CA GLN A 18 -2.81 -34.54 22.98
C GLN A 18 -2.71 -33.11 23.53
N MET A 19 -3.85 -32.42 23.62
CA MET A 19 -3.95 -31.08 24.18
C MET A 19 -5.35 -30.79 24.75
N GLU A 20 -5.44 -29.74 25.57
CA GLU A 20 -6.70 -29.26 26.16
C GLU A 20 -7.18 -27.99 25.46
N VAL A 21 -8.43 -28.00 25.02
CA VAL A 21 -9.06 -26.91 24.26
C VAL A 21 -10.38 -26.52 24.93
N TYR A 22 -10.90 -25.32 24.64
CA TYR A 22 -12.21 -24.90 25.15
C TYR A 22 -13.36 -25.64 24.45
N GLY A 23 -14.29 -26.18 25.23
CA GLY A 23 -15.55 -26.77 24.77
C GLY A 23 -16.55 -25.73 24.26
N ASP A 24 -17.70 -26.18 23.74
CA ASP A 24 -18.80 -25.34 23.20
C ASP A 24 -18.42 -24.40 22.04
N LEU A 25 -17.25 -24.66 21.44
CA LEU A 25 -16.74 -24.00 20.25
C LEU A 25 -16.80 -24.93 19.04
N THR A 26 -16.62 -24.37 17.85
CA THR A 26 -16.30 -25.19 16.67
C THR A 26 -14.83 -25.60 16.72
N ILE A 27 -14.44 -26.63 15.96
CA ILE A 27 -13.03 -27.06 15.84
C ILE A 27 -12.15 -25.85 15.46
N LEU A 28 -12.59 -25.03 14.50
CA LEU A 28 -11.84 -23.85 14.08
C LEU A 28 -11.65 -22.87 15.24
N GLN A 29 -12.73 -22.54 15.95
CA GLN A 29 -12.70 -21.61 17.07
C GLN A 29 -11.78 -22.09 18.20
N ALA A 30 -11.92 -23.36 18.57
CA ALA A 30 -11.16 -23.96 19.67
C ALA A 30 -9.66 -24.02 19.36
N LEU A 31 -9.29 -24.37 18.12
CA LEU A 31 -7.89 -24.46 17.71
C LEU A 31 -7.24 -23.08 17.50
N LEU A 32 -7.97 -22.09 16.96
CA LEU A 32 -7.48 -20.72 16.87
C LEU A 32 -7.23 -20.10 18.25
N GLN A 33 -8.07 -20.40 19.25
CA GLN A 33 -7.88 -19.91 20.62
C GLN A 33 -6.55 -20.41 21.24
N GLU A 34 -6.09 -21.59 20.82
CA GLU A 34 -4.83 -22.23 21.22
C GLU A 34 -3.68 -22.01 20.21
N ASP A 35 -3.79 -21.00 19.35
CA ASP A 35 -2.77 -20.58 18.36
C ASP A 35 -2.43 -21.65 17.31
N ILE A 36 -3.38 -22.55 17.01
CA ILE A 36 -3.26 -23.54 15.93
C ILE A 36 -4.00 -23.02 14.71
N HIS A 37 -3.22 -22.63 13.70
CA HIS A 37 -3.75 -22.14 12.43
C HIS A 37 -4.45 -23.25 11.63
N ILE A 38 -5.64 -22.93 11.13
CA ILE A 38 -6.35 -23.70 10.13
C ILE A 38 -6.68 -22.74 8.99
N PRO A 39 -6.26 -22.99 7.73
CA PRO A 39 -6.53 -22.11 6.60
C PRO A 39 -8.00 -21.73 6.47
N HIS A 40 -8.31 -20.43 6.44
CA HIS A 40 -9.70 -19.94 6.32
C HIS A 40 -9.76 -18.52 5.76
N LEU A 41 -10.78 -18.23 4.95
CA LEU A 41 -11.01 -16.89 4.37
C LEU A 41 -12.45 -16.37 4.56
N CYS A 42 -13.41 -17.24 4.93
CA CYS A 42 -14.82 -16.89 5.06
C CYS A 42 -15.31 -16.86 6.52
N TYR A 43 -14.39 -16.83 7.49
CA TYR A 43 -14.69 -16.81 8.91
C TYR A 43 -14.26 -15.49 9.54
N ASP A 44 -15.05 -15.00 10.49
CA ASP A 44 -14.77 -13.84 11.33
C ASP A 44 -15.20 -14.23 12.76
N ILE A 45 -14.34 -13.98 13.76
CA ILE A 45 -14.55 -14.48 15.13
C ILE A 45 -15.83 -13.93 15.77
N ARG A 46 -16.30 -12.76 15.31
CA ARG A 46 -17.45 -12.04 15.87
C ARG A 46 -18.79 -12.63 15.42
N LEU A 47 -18.77 -13.45 14.37
CA LEU A 47 -19.97 -14.08 13.82
C LEU A 47 -20.34 -15.35 14.60
N GLU A 48 -21.63 -15.61 14.75
CA GLU A 48 -22.10 -16.82 15.43
C GLU A 48 -21.78 -18.08 14.62
N ARG A 49 -21.91 -18.00 13.29
CA ARG A 49 -21.67 -19.10 12.36
C ARG A 49 -20.94 -18.61 11.11
N SER A 50 -19.94 -19.37 10.65
CA SER A 50 -19.39 -19.16 9.31
C SER A 50 -20.40 -19.63 8.25
N ASN A 51 -20.32 -19.10 7.02
CA ASN A 51 -21.00 -19.71 5.88
C ASN A 51 -20.23 -20.91 5.28
N GLY A 52 -18.94 -21.07 5.61
CA GLY A 52 -18.11 -22.18 5.13
C GLY A 52 -17.88 -22.21 3.61
N ASN A 53 -18.03 -21.08 2.91
CA ASN A 53 -17.93 -20.98 1.44
C ASN A 53 -16.49 -21.15 0.91
N CYS A 54 -15.48 -20.70 1.66
CA CYS A 54 -14.08 -20.81 1.19
C CYS A 54 -13.62 -22.27 1.09
N GLY A 55 -14.09 -23.15 1.98
CA GLY A 55 -13.72 -24.58 2.01
C GLY A 55 -12.32 -24.87 2.55
N LEU A 56 -11.47 -23.87 2.83
CA LEU A 56 -10.08 -24.11 3.26
C LEU A 56 -9.96 -24.77 4.64
N CYS A 57 -10.96 -24.56 5.50
CA CYS A 57 -10.99 -25.08 6.87
C CYS A 57 -11.31 -26.57 6.99
N VAL A 58 -11.28 -27.32 5.89
CA VAL A 58 -11.48 -28.77 5.92
C VAL A 58 -10.33 -29.41 6.72
N VAL A 59 -10.71 -30.31 7.63
CA VAL A 59 -9.83 -31.11 8.47
C VAL A 59 -10.31 -32.56 8.44
N GLU A 60 -9.43 -33.49 8.79
CA GLU A 60 -9.75 -34.91 8.83
C GLU A 60 -9.96 -35.35 10.29
N LEU A 61 -11.07 -36.04 10.56
CA LEU A 61 -11.39 -36.59 11.88
C LEU A 61 -11.21 -38.11 11.91
N GLY A 62 -10.65 -38.64 13.00
CA GLY A 62 -10.44 -40.08 13.20
C GLY A 62 -9.15 -40.60 12.55
N GLU A 63 -8.91 -41.91 12.66
CA GLU A 63 -7.71 -42.59 12.13
C GLU A 63 -8.10 -43.77 11.20
N GLY A 64 -7.22 -44.11 10.27
CA GLY A 64 -7.37 -45.29 9.41
C GLY A 64 -8.61 -45.23 8.51
N SER A 65 -9.42 -46.29 8.51
CA SER A 65 -10.61 -46.41 7.65
C SER A 65 -11.82 -45.61 8.13
N GLU A 66 -11.79 -45.06 9.34
CA GLU A 66 -12.88 -44.23 9.90
C GLU A 66 -12.66 -42.73 9.66
N GLN A 67 -11.65 -42.36 8.88
CA GLN A 67 -11.27 -40.97 8.65
C GLN A 67 -12.32 -40.22 7.80
N GLN A 68 -12.87 -39.13 8.34
CA GLN A 68 -13.88 -38.30 7.69
C GLN A 68 -13.42 -36.85 7.50
N ASP A 69 -13.70 -36.28 6.32
CA ASP A 69 -13.48 -34.86 6.05
C ASP A 69 -14.64 -34.02 6.58
N VAL A 70 -14.34 -33.03 7.42
CA VAL A 70 -15.34 -32.11 7.97
C VAL A 70 -14.88 -30.66 7.85
N LYS A 71 -15.81 -29.72 7.83
CA LYS A 71 -15.49 -28.28 7.92
C LYS A 71 -15.28 -27.92 9.39
N ALA A 72 -14.07 -27.51 9.74
CA ALA A 72 -13.74 -27.11 11.11
C ALA A 72 -14.59 -25.92 11.59
N CYS A 73 -15.01 -25.03 10.69
CA CYS A 73 -15.82 -23.85 11.03
C CYS A 73 -17.28 -24.16 11.40
N HIS A 74 -17.78 -25.38 11.14
CA HIS A 74 -19.17 -25.78 11.39
C HIS A 74 -19.29 -26.93 12.38
N THR A 75 -18.21 -27.67 12.60
CA THR A 75 -18.21 -28.87 13.43
C THR A 75 -17.91 -28.48 14.89
N PRO A 76 -18.83 -28.72 15.84
CA PRO A 76 -18.55 -28.53 17.27
C PRO A 76 -17.40 -29.43 17.72
N ILE A 77 -16.51 -28.92 18.57
CA ILE A 77 -15.44 -29.72 19.14
C ILE A 77 -15.98 -30.59 20.29
N GLN A 78 -15.53 -31.84 20.37
CA GLN A 78 -15.98 -32.81 21.39
C GLN A 78 -14.80 -33.51 22.05
N GLU A 79 -14.99 -33.92 23.30
CA GLU A 79 -14.01 -34.68 24.07
C GLU A 79 -13.59 -35.95 23.33
N GLY A 80 -12.28 -36.20 23.27
CA GLY A 80 -11.71 -37.39 22.63
C GLY A 80 -11.57 -37.31 21.10
N MET A 81 -11.93 -36.19 20.45
CA MET A 81 -11.73 -36.03 19.01
C MET A 81 -10.25 -36.16 18.61
N ILE A 82 -9.99 -36.91 17.54
CA ILE A 82 -8.69 -36.97 16.86
C ILE A 82 -8.80 -36.16 15.57
N ILE A 83 -8.01 -35.11 15.45
CA ILE A 83 -8.09 -34.09 14.41
C ILE A 83 -6.74 -34.01 13.69
N HIS A 84 -6.76 -34.19 12.37
CA HIS A 84 -5.60 -33.93 11.52
C HIS A 84 -5.85 -32.64 10.73
N THR A 85 -5.02 -31.63 10.98
CA THR A 85 -5.10 -30.32 10.29
C THR A 85 -4.10 -30.20 9.15
N ASN A 86 -3.10 -31.10 9.11
CA ASN A 86 -2.15 -31.20 8.03
C ASN A 86 -1.95 -32.66 7.57
N SER A 87 -2.13 -32.90 6.28
CA SER A 87 -1.81 -34.16 5.59
C SER A 87 -1.57 -33.88 4.11
N PRO A 88 -0.83 -34.73 3.37
CA PRO A 88 -0.61 -34.53 1.93
C PRO A 88 -1.92 -34.40 1.13
N ARG A 89 -2.99 -35.07 1.58
CA ARG A 89 -4.32 -34.98 0.98
C ARG A 89 -4.96 -33.61 1.22
N LEU A 90 -4.91 -33.10 2.45
CA LEU A 90 -5.39 -31.75 2.78
C LEU A 90 -4.59 -30.66 2.06
N GLU A 91 -3.27 -30.78 1.99
CA GLU A 91 -2.40 -29.85 1.25
C GLU A 91 -2.80 -29.78 -0.23
N HIS A 92 -3.02 -30.94 -0.86
CA HIS A 92 -3.47 -31.01 -2.25
C HIS A 92 -4.87 -30.41 -2.45
N TYR A 93 -5.81 -30.73 -1.56
CA TYR A 93 -7.17 -30.17 -1.59
C TYR A 93 -7.16 -28.64 -1.48
N ARG A 94 -6.43 -28.09 -0.49
CA ARG A 94 -6.33 -26.64 -0.27
C ARG A 94 -5.67 -25.94 -1.44
N LYS A 95 -4.63 -26.55 -2.04
CA LYS A 95 -3.99 -26.04 -3.26
C LYS A 95 -5.01 -25.87 -4.40
N ILE A 96 -5.74 -26.92 -4.75
CA ILE A 96 -6.78 -26.87 -5.79
C ILE A 96 -7.86 -25.85 -5.44
N ARG A 97 -8.28 -25.80 -4.16
CA ARG A 97 -9.33 -24.88 -3.72
C ARG A 97 -8.90 -23.42 -3.82
N LEU A 98 -7.66 -23.10 -3.48
CA LEU A 98 -7.09 -21.76 -3.65
C LEU A 98 -6.97 -21.38 -5.12
N GLU A 99 -6.52 -22.30 -5.99
CA GLU A 99 -6.49 -22.08 -7.45
C GLU A 99 -7.88 -21.74 -8.00
N GLN A 100 -8.94 -22.41 -7.52
CA GLN A 100 -10.33 -22.09 -7.87
C GLN A 100 -10.77 -20.71 -7.38
N ILE A 101 -10.45 -20.35 -6.14
CA ILE A 101 -10.78 -19.03 -5.58
C ILE A 101 -10.09 -17.91 -6.37
N LEU A 102 -8.85 -18.14 -6.80
CA LEU A 102 -8.02 -17.17 -7.52
C LEU A 102 -8.33 -17.08 -9.01
N ALA A 103 -9.09 -18.03 -9.58
CA ALA A 103 -9.37 -18.10 -11.01
C ALA A 103 -9.97 -16.80 -11.58
N ASP A 104 -10.88 -16.17 -10.84
CA ASP A 104 -11.56 -14.92 -11.22
C ASP A 104 -10.99 -13.68 -10.50
N HIS A 105 -9.97 -13.84 -9.67
CA HIS A 105 -9.32 -12.72 -9.01
C HIS A 105 -8.56 -11.89 -10.07
N ASN A 106 -8.93 -10.62 -10.22
CA ASN A 106 -8.50 -9.76 -11.33
C ASN A 106 -7.85 -8.46 -10.84
N ALA A 107 -6.84 -8.57 -9.97
CA ALA A 107 -6.11 -7.43 -9.42
C ALA A 107 -4.59 -7.54 -9.68
N ASP A 108 -3.89 -6.41 -9.64
CA ASP A 108 -2.43 -6.37 -9.54
C ASP A 108 -2.06 -6.39 -8.04
N CYS A 109 -1.63 -7.55 -7.50
CA CYS A 109 -1.21 -7.63 -6.10
C CYS A 109 0.03 -6.77 -5.86
N VAL A 110 0.99 -6.83 -6.79
CA VAL A 110 2.19 -6.01 -6.82
C VAL A 110 2.12 -5.11 -8.05
N ALA A 111 2.43 -3.82 -7.87
CA ALA A 111 2.38 -2.86 -8.97
C ALA A 111 3.36 -3.27 -10.11
N PRO A 112 2.98 -3.11 -11.39
CA PRO A 112 3.82 -3.50 -12.52
C PRO A 112 5.22 -2.87 -12.50
N CYS A 113 5.33 -1.59 -12.09
CA CYS A 113 6.62 -0.91 -11.98
C CYS A 113 7.57 -1.56 -10.97
N VAL A 114 7.04 -2.15 -9.89
CA VAL A 114 7.80 -2.88 -8.87
C VAL A 114 8.25 -4.23 -9.41
N MET A 115 7.38 -4.93 -10.13
CA MET A 115 7.70 -6.21 -10.77
C MET A 115 8.78 -6.07 -11.85
N THR A 116 8.74 -4.97 -12.62
CA THR A 116 9.73 -4.70 -13.68
C THR A 116 11.06 -4.17 -13.14
N CYS A 117 11.08 -3.60 -11.93
CA CYS A 117 12.32 -3.17 -11.28
C CYS A 117 13.15 -4.40 -10.87
N PRO A 118 14.40 -4.57 -11.35
CA PRO A 118 15.21 -5.75 -10.99
C PRO A 118 15.48 -5.89 -9.49
N ALA A 119 15.57 -4.78 -8.76
CA ALA A 119 15.73 -4.77 -7.31
C ALA A 119 14.40 -4.90 -6.55
N ASN A 120 13.26 -4.86 -7.25
CA ASN A 120 11.91 -4.89 -6.71
C ASN A 120 11.64 -3.80 -5.65
N ILE A 121 12.20 -2.60 -5.84
CA ILE A 121 11.94 -1.42 -4.99
C ILE A 121 10.43 -1.15 -4.94
N ASP A 122 9.89 -0.85 -3.76
CA ASP A 122 8.47 -0.49 -3.60
C ASP A 122 8.18 0.94 -4.10
N ILE A 123 8.08 1.04 -5.42
CA ILE A 123 7.87 2.29 -6.15
C ILE A 123 6.56 2.98 -5.80
N GLN A 124 5.49 2.21 -5.62
CA GLN A 124 4.20 2.78 -5.26
C GLN A 124 4.27 3.49 -3.90
N SER A 125 4.90 2.85 -2.93
CA SER A 125 5.05 3.39 -1.57
C SER A 125 5.92 4.65 -1.55
N TYR A 126 7.13 4.62 -2.11
CA TYR A 126 7.98 5.82 -2.05
C TYR A 126 7.42 7.00 -2.87
N LEU A 127 6.69 6.75 -3.97
CA LEU A 127 6.00 7.82 -4.70
C LEU A 127 4.84 8.40 -3.88
N SER A 128 4.09 7.55 -3.16
CA SER A 128 3.07 8.02 -2.22
C SER A 128 3.68 8.93 -1.15
N HIS A 129 4.83 8.55 -0.60
CA HIS A 129 5.59 9.36 0.35
C HIS A 129 6.05 10.69 -0.22
N ALA A 130 6.71 10.65 -1.38
CA ALA A 130 7.18 11.84 -2.05
C ALA A 130 6.01 12.80 -2.36
N GLY A 131 4.88 12.28 -2.86
CA GLY A 131 3.70 13.10 -3.13
C GLY A 131 3.13 13.79 -1.89
N ASN A 132 3.30 13.20 -0.71
CA ASN A 132 2.86 13.71 0.59
C ASN A 132 3.93 14.53 1.35
N GLY A 133 5.15 14.68 0.82
CA GLY A 133 6.25 15.41 1.47
C GLY A 133 7.07 14.60 2.47
N ASN A 134 6.82 13.30 2.62
CA ASN A 134 7.52 12.41 3.55
C ASN A 134 8.86 11.90 2.95
N PHE A 135 9.79 12.79 2.61
CA PHE A 135 11.02 12.39 1.92
C PHE A 135 11.94 11.50 2.74
N GLU A 136 12.04 11.73 4.06
CA GLU A 136 12.79 10.86 4.98
C GLU A 136 12.28 9.42 4.93
N THR A 137 10.96 9.21 4.91
CA THR A 137 10.39 7.87 4.77
C THR A 137 10.58 7.32 3.36
N ALA A 138 10.43 8.16 2.33
CA ALA A 138 10.63 7.73 0.95
C ALA A 138 12.04 7.18 0.72
N ILE A 139 13.08 7.80 1.29
CA ILE A 139 14.45 7.31 1.17
C ILE A 139 14.66 5.99 1.91
N LYS A 140 14.02 5.78 3.08
CA LYS A 140 14.03 4.49 3.79
C LYS A 140 13.51 3.36 2.90
N VAL A 141 12.31 3.55 2.33
CA VAL A 141 11.67 2.59 1.41
C VAL A 141 12.56 2.28 0.20
N ILE A 142 13.25 3.28 -0.34
CA ILE A 142 14.20 3.04 -1.45
C ILE A 142 15.41 2.22 -0.96
N LYS A 143 16.02 2.61 0.15
CA LYS A 143 17.24 2.00 0.70
C LYS A 143 17.03 0.60 1.28
N GLU A 144 15.78 0.18 1.54
CA GLU A 144 15.44 -1.23 1.83
C GLU A 144 15.90 -2.17 0.71
N ARG A 145 15.76 -1.77 -0.55
CA ARG A 145 16.08 -2.62 -1.72
C ARG A 145 17.14 -2.06 -2.65
N ASN A 146 17.60 -0.83 -2.43
CA ASN A 146 18.66 -0.21 -3.20
C ASN A 146 19.57 0.68 -2.34
N PRO A 147 20.79 0.23 -2.00
CA PRO A 147 21.75 1.04 -1.24
C PRO A 147 22.41 2.16 -2.08
N PHE A 148 22.13 2.21 -3.39
CA PHE A 148 22.66 3.21 -4.31
C PHE A 148 21.56 4.07 -4.96
N PRO A 149 20.67 4.72 -4.19
CA PRO A 149 19.62 5.57 -4.75
C PRO A 149 20.15 6.73 -5.59
N ILE A 150 21.31 7.30 -5.24
CA ILE A 150 21.91 8.46 -5.89
C ILE A 150 22.51 8.06 -7.25
N VAL A 151 23.29 6.98 -7.27
CA VAL A 151 23.80 6.43 -8.54
C VAL A 151 22.64 5.98 -9.43
N CYS A 152 21.68 5.21 -8.90
CA CYS A 152 20.56 4.72 -9.69
C CYS A 152 19.58 5.83 -10.11
N GLY A 153 19.59 7.00 -9.46
CA GLY A 153 18.88 8.20 -9.90
C GLY A 153 19.53 8.90 -11.10
N ARG A 154 20.76 8.53 -11.46
CA ARG A 154 21.53 9.12 -12.57
C ARG A 154 21.76 8.18 -13.75
N VAL A 155 21.89 6.88 -13.49
CA VAL A 155 22.39 5.93 -14.50
C VAL A 155 21.44 4.77 -14.80
N CYS A 156 20.32 4.66 -14.07
CA CYS A 156 19.38 3.55 -14.27
C CYS A 156 18.55 3.77 -15.54
N PRO A 157 18.36 2.75 -16.38
CA PRO A 157 17.53 2.84 -17.59
C PRO A 157 16.01 2.79 -17.31
N HIS A 158 15.62 2.95 -16.04
CA HIS A 158 14.24 3.09 -15.58
C HIS A 158 13.22 2.12 -16.24
N PRO A 159 13.47 0.80 -16.24
CA PRO A 159 12.57 -0.17 -16.87
C PRO A 159 11.19 -0.19 -16.21
N CYS A 160 11.11 0.25 -14.94
CA CYS A 160 9.87 0.47 -14.21
C CYS A 160 8.90 1.46 -14.88
N GLU A 161 9.40 2.39 -15.70
CA GLU A 161 8.56 3.36 -16.42
C GLU A 161 7.94 2.77 -17.68
N ALA A 162 8.56 1.74 -18.29
CA ALA A 162 8.09 1.10 -19.51
C ALA A 162 6.76 0.35 -19.32
N GLN A 163 6.50 -0.17 -18.11
CA GLN A 163 5.24 -0.85 -17.76
C GLN A 163 4.34 -0.01 -16.84
N CYS A 164 4.62 1.29 -16.71
CA CYS A 164 3.75 2.20 -15.97
C CYS A 164 2.38 2.27 -16.66
N ARG A 165 1.29 2.02 -15.93
CA ARG A 165 -0.08 2.07 -16.50
C ARG A 165 -0.48 3.45 -17.01
N ARG A 166 0.18 4.50 -16.54
CA ARG A 166 -0.08 5.88 -16.98
C ARG A 166 0.26 6.11 -18.47
N ASN A 167 1.06 5.24 -19.09
CA ASN A 167 1.27 5.21 -20.55
C ASN A 167 -0.05 5.04 -21.33
N LEU A 168 -1.13 4.55 -20.71
CA LEU A 168 -2.45 4.44 -21.34
C LEU A 168 -3.25 5.75 -21.34
N ILE A 169 -2.78 6.79 -20.63
CA ILE A 169 -3.45 8.09 -20.48
C ILE A 169 -2.66 9.20 -21.18
N ASP A 170 -1.39 9.33 -20.79
CA ASP A 170 -0.45 10.35 -21.27
C ASP A 170 0.99 9.78 -21.30
N GLU A 171 1.86 10.21 -20.39
CA GLU A 171 3.27 9.81 -20.27
C GLU A 171 3.50 9.10 -18.93
N PRO A 172 4.47 8.18 -18.83
CA PRO A 172 4.71 7.47 -17.58
C PRO A 172 5.08 8.46 -16.47
N VAL A 173 4.88 8.03 -15.22
CA VAL A 173 5.44 8.77 -14.09
C VAL A 173 6.95 8.77 -14.22
N ALA A 174 7.61 9.91 -14.01
CA ALA A 174 9.06 10.03 -13.97
C ALA A 174 9.61 9.47 -12.64
N ILE A 175 9.41 8.16 -12.46
CA ILE A 175 9.77 7.35 -11.30
C ILE A 175 11.24 7.57 -10.92
N ASN A 176 12.12 7.60 -11.92
CA ASN A 176 13.55 7.78 -11.70
C ASN A 176 13.90 9.21 -11.25
N HIS A 177 13.28 10.23 -11.85
CA HIS A 177 13.52 11.64 -11.51
C HIS A 177 13.11 11.94 -10.06
N VAL A 178 11.96 11.41 -9.63
CA VAL A 178 11.50 11.54 -8.24
C VAL A 178 12.46 10.82 -7.28
N LYS A 179 12.90 9.60 -7.63
CA LYS A 179 13.89 8.86 -6.82
C LYS A 179 15.20 9.64 -6.68
N ARG A 180 15.68 10.25 -7.77
CA ARG A 180 16.88 11.10 -7.75
C ARG A 180 16.69 12.29 -6.80
N PHE A 181 15.58 13.01 -6.92
CA PHE A 181 15.28 14.13 -6.02
C PHE A 181 15.33 13.71 -4.56
N ILE A 182 14.68 12.60 -4.19
CA ILE A 182 14.68 12.09 -2.81
C ILE A 182 16.10 11.74 -2.34
N ALA A 183 16.90 11.13 -3.20
CA ALA A 183 18.27 10.73 -2.88
C ALA A 183 19.20 11.94 -2.70
N ASP A 184 19.07 12.93 -3.58
CA ASP A 184 19.82 14.19 -3.50
C ASP A 184 19.36 15.03 -2.29
N TRP A 185 18.07 14.99 -1.94
CA TRP A 185 17.52 15.58 -0.72
C TRP A 185 18.16 14.95 0.53
N ASP A 186 18.18 13.62 0.64
CA ASP A 186 18.74 12.91 1.82
C ASP A 186 20.22 13.23 2.05
N ILE A 187 21.04 13.17 0.99
CA ILE A 187 22.48 13.40 1.12
C ILE A 187 22.87 14.87 1.37
N ALA A 188 21.95 15.81 1.07
CA ALA A 188 22.16 17.22 1.36
C ALA A 188 21.97 17.57 2.85
N HIS A 189 21.33 16.69 3.64
CA HIS A 189 21.16 16.89 5.07
C HIS A 189 22.45 16.56 5.83
N GLU A 190 22.61 17.19 7.01
CA GLU A 190 23.79 16.98 7.87
C GLU A 190 23.97 15.52 8.29
N GLN A 191 22.85 14.81 8.48
CA GLN A 191 22.81 13.39 8.82
C GLN A 191 21.90 12.65 7.84
N PRO A 192 22.45 12.19 6.70
CA PRO A 192 21.71 11.34 5.77
C PRO A 192 21.24 10.07 6.46
N TRP A 193 20.08 9.55 6.07
CA TRP A 193 19.53 8.37 6.72
C TRP A 193 20.41 7.14 6.47
N ALA A 194 20.67 6.40 7.56
CA ALA A 194 21.35 5.11 7.55
C ALA A 194 20.51 4.04 8.28
N PRO A 195 20.54 2.79 7.81
CA PRO A 195 19.82 1.69 8.46
C PRO A 195 20.42 1.34 9.84
N ARG A 196 19.58 0.82 10.73
CA ARG A 196 20.04 0.29 12.02
C ARG A 196 20.72 -1.06 11.84
N LYS A 197 21.88 -1.21 12.48
CA LYS A 197 22.61 -2.47 12.54
C LYS A 197 22.02 -3.39 13.61
N LYS A 198 21.78 -4.66 13.29
CA LYS A 198 21.44 -5.68 14.28
C LYS A 198 22.63 -6.00 15.20
N ALA A 199 22.36 -6.68 16.30
CA ALA A 199 23.41 -7.16 17.20
C ALA A 199 24.46 -8.00 16.44
N SER A 200 25.72 -7.93 16.88
CA SER A 200 26.79 -8.66 16.22
C SER A 200 26.54 -10.16 16.24
N THR A 201 26.67 -10.79 15.07
CA THR A 201 26.56 -12.25 14.92
C THR A 201 27.86 -12.99 15.23
N GLY A 202 28.98 -12.27 15.31
CA GLY A 202 30.33 -12.85 15.40
C GLY A 202 30.83 -13.52 14.11
N LYS A 203 30.05 -13.52 13.02
CA LYS A 203 30.39 -14.13 11.74
C LYS A 203 31.11 -13.17 10.80
N LYS A 204 32.06 -13.68 10.03
CA LYS A 204 32.91 -12.92 9.10
C LYS A 204 32.58 -13.23 7.64
N ILE A 205 32.43 -12.19 6.83
CA ILE A 205 32.16 -12.29 5.39
C ILE A 205 33.24 -11.56 4.60
N ALA A 206 33.85 -12.25 3.63
CA ALA A 206 34.73 -11.65 2.64
C ALA A 206 33.94 -11.34 1.36
N VAL A 207 34.05 -10.12 0.85
CA VAL A 207 33.48 -9.72 -0.44
C VAL A 207 34.62 -9.36 -1.39
N VAL A 208 34.69 -10.00 -2.54
CA VAL A 208 35.72 -9.70 -3.55
C VAL A 208 35.13 -8.84 -4.66
N GLY A 209 35.57 -7.58 -4.72
CA GLY A 209 35.12 -6.56 -5.67
C GLY A 209 34.22 -5.51 -5.01
N ALA A 210 34.62 -4.23 -5.07
CA ALA A 210 33.84 -3.11 -4.56
C ALA A 210 33.00 -2.42 -5.66
N GLY A 211 32.43 -3.21 -6.56
CA GLY A 211 31.41 -2.76 -7.52
C GLY A 211 30.01 -2.71 -6.90
N PRO A 212 28.96 -2.39 -7.68
CA PRO A 212 27.59 -2.30 -7.17
C PRO A 212 27.11 -3.60 -6.49
N SER A 213 27.41 -4.78 -7.08
CA SER A 213 27.01 -6.07 -6.50
C SER A 213 27.69 -6.33 -5.15
N GLY A 214 29.01 -6.15 -5.08
CA GLY A 214 29.79 -6.42 -3.88
C GLY A 214 29.48 -5.45 -2.74
N LEU A 215 29.40 -4.15 -3.04
CA LEU A 215 29.05 -3.16 -2.03
C LEU A 215 27.60 -3.31 -1.54
N SER A 216 26.65 -3.70 -2.41
CA SER A 216 25.29 -4.04 -1.97
C SER A 216 25.28 -5.25 -1.05
N ALA A 217 26.00 -6.32 -1.39
CA ALA A 217 26.12 -7.48 -0.51
C ALA A 217 26.73 -7.11 0.84
N ALA A 218 27.73 -6.22 0.84
CA ALA A 218 28.36 -5.73 2.05
C ALA A 218 27.41 -4.89 2.91
N TYR A 219 26.66 -3.97 2.30
CA TYR A 219 25.64 -3.15 2.97
C TYR A 219 24.62 -4.01 3.70
N TYR A 220 23.98 -4.95 3.01
CA TYR A 220 22.95 -5.80 3.61
C TYR A 220 23.51 -6.77 4.66
N SER A 221 24.69 -7.34 4.42
CA SER A 221 25.34 -8.23 5.39
C SER A 221 25.77 -7.49 6.66
N ALA A 222 26.24 -6.24 6.54
CA ALA A 222 26.58 -5.40 7.68
C ALA A 222 25.36 -5.08 8.53
N ILE A 223 24.21 -4.75 7.91
CA ILE A 223 22.93 -4.51 8.60
C ILE A 223 22.49 -5.71 9.43
N GLN A 224 22.70 -6.94 8.94
CA GLN A 224 22.38 -8.17 9.69
C GLN A 224 23.33 -8.43 10.88
N GLY A 225 24.37 -7.61 11.06
CA GLY A 225 25.30 -7.72 12.20
C GLY A 225 26.55 -8.56 11.92
N HIS A 226 26.82 -8.92 10.66
CA HIS A 226 28.07 -9.60 10.28
C HIS A 226 29.26 -8.63 10.21
N ASP A 227 30.49 -9.15 10.40
CA ASP A 227 31.73 -8.42 10.16
C ASP A 227 32.15 -8.61 8.69
N VAL A 228 32.12 -7.53 7.92
CA VAL A 228 32.29 -7.59 6.46
C VAL A 228 33.58 -6.91 6.04
N THR A 229 34.40 -7.62 5.26
CA THR A 229 35.61 -7.08 4.62
C THR A 229 35.48 -7.17 3.10
N VAL A 230 35.59 -6.02 2.42
CA VAL A 230 35.55 -5.89 0.97
C VAL A 230 36.97 -5.74 0.43
N PHE A 231 37.38 -6.58 -0.51
CA PHE A 231 38.67 -6.50 -1.18
C PHE A 231 38.51 -5.90 -2.58
N GLU A 232 39.19 -4.80 -2.87
CA GLU A 232 39.12 -4.07 -4.13
C GLU A 232 40.48 -3.99 -4.80
N ARG A 233 40.56 -4.33 -6.10
CA ARG A 233 41.79 -4.28 -6.89
C ARG A 233 42.28 -2.85 -7.12
N HIS A 234 41.37 -1.92 -7.35
CA HIS A 234 41.69 -0.54 -7.69
C HIS A 234 41.96 0.31 -6.44
N PRO A 235 42.55 1.52 -6.60
CA PRO A 235 42.82 2.41 -5.48
C PRO A 235 41.56 2.98 -4.78
N ARG A 236 40.42 3.02 -5.47
CA ARG A 236 39.13 3.50 -4.93
C ARG A 236 37.99 2.54 -5.27
N ALA A 237 37.05 2.40 -4.35
CA ALA A 237 35.84 1.59 -4.51
C ALA A 237 34.84 2.20 -5.50
N GLY A 238 33.93 1.39 -6.03
CA GLY A 238 32.85 1.80 -6.95
C GLY A 238 32.82 1.00 -8.25
N GLY A 239 33.85 0.20 -8.55
CA GLY A 239 33.92 -0.66 -9.73
C GLY A 239 33.55 0.07 -11.03
N MET A 240 32.68 -0.52 -11.85
CA MET A 240 32.23 0.09 -13.12
C MET A 240 31.49 1.42 -12.94
N MET A 241 30.85 1.68 -11.79
CA MET A 241 30.23 2.99 -11.51
C MET A 241 31.29 4.10 -11.44
N ARG A 242 32.48 3.78 -10.92
CA ARG A 242 33.60 4.71 -10.88
C ARG A 242 34.30 4.78 -12.23
N TYR A 243 34.77 3.65 -12.73
CA TYR A 243 35.75 3.62 -13.82
C TYR A 243 35.12 3.47 -15.21
N GLY A 244 33.83 3.13 -15.30
CA GLY A 244 33.11 2.93 -16.56
C GLY A 244 32.09 4.03 -16.89
N ILE A 245 31.57 4.75 -15.90
CA ILE A 245 30.58 5.83 -16.11
C ILE A 245 31.29 7.19 -16.06
N PRO A 246 31.10 8.10 -17.03
CA PRO A 246 31.76 9.41 -17.01
C PRO A 246 31.31 10.35 -15.87
N GLU A 247 32.19 11.28 -15.51
CA GLU A 247 31.97 12.31 -14.45
C GLU A 247 30.71 13.16 -14.69
N TYR A 248 30.41 13.53 -15.94
CA TYR A 248 29.26 14.39 -16.28
C TYR A 248 27.90 13.71 -16.08
N ARG A 249 27.87 12.38 -15.95
CA ARG A 249 26.67 11.58 -15.63
C ARG A 249 26.65 11.18 -14.16
N LEU A 250 27.81 10.76 -13.64
CA LEU A 250 27.96 10.32 -12.26
C LEU A 250 29.22 10.95 -11.65
N PRO A 251 29.05 12.09 -10.96
CA PRO A 251 30.15 12.74 -10.24
C PRO A 251 30.79 11.80 -9.22
N LYS A 252 32.12 11.76 -9.18
CA LYS A 252 32.85 10.82 -8.33
C LYS A 252 32.83 11.22 -6.88
N GLU A 253 32.74 12.51 -6.58
CA GLU A 253 32.54 12.98 -5.22
C GLU A 253 31.21 12.47 -4.66
N THR A 254 30.13 12.57 -5.44
CA THR A 254 28.80 12.06 -5.08
C THR A 254 28.82 10.55 -4.85
N LEU A 255 29.51 9.79 -5.72
CA LEU A 255 29.74 8.36 -5.53
C LEU A 255 30.56 8.05 -4.27
N ASP A 256 31.62 8.82 -4.01
CA ASP A 256 32.46 8.67 -2.82
C ASP A 256 31.64 8.86 -1.54
N ARG A 257 30.74 9.85 -1.49
CA ARG A 257 29.84 10.05 -0.35
C ARG A 257 28.87 8.89 -0.15
N GLU A 258 28.24 8.38 -1.21
CA GLU A 258 27.30 7.24 -1.12
C GLU A 258 28.00 5.95 -0.67
N ILE A 259 29.23 5.70 -1.14
CA ILE A 259 30.06 4.59 -0.65
C ILE A 259 30.48 4.81 0.81
N GLY A 260 30.75 6.06 1.21
CA GLY A 260 31.04 6.46 2.59
C GLY A 260 29.95 5.99 3.56
N LEU A 261 28.68 6.17 3.21
CA LEU A 261 27.54 5.69 4.02
C LEU A 261 27.57 4.17 4.25
N ILE A 262 28.09 3.39 3.30
CA ILE A 262 28.27 1.93 3.46
C ILE A 262 29.45 1.63 4.40
N ALA A 263 30.54 2.39 4.28
CA ALA A 263 31.69 2.25 5.17
C ALA A 263 31.33 2.60 6.62
N ASP A 264 30.46 3.60 6.83
CA ASP A 264 29.97 4.03 8.14
C ASP A 264 29.18 2.95 8.89
N LEU A 265 28.66 1.93 8.19
CA LEU A 265 28.06 0.72 8.81
C LEU A 265 29.11 -0.23 9.41
N GLY A 266 30.40 0.11 9.32
CA GLY A 266 31.53 -0.68 9.79
C GLY A 266 32.09 -1.64 8.73
N VAL A 267 31.76 -1.45 7.45
CA VAL A 267 32.30 -2.26 6.34
C VAL A 267 33.75 -1.86 6.09
N LYS A 268 34.67 -2.83 6.14
CA LYS A 268 36.10 -2.60 5.91
C LYS A 268 36.43 -2.72 4.43
N ILE A 269 36.76 -1.62 3.76
CA ILE A 269 37.12 -1.64 2.34
C ILE A 269 38.65 -1.61 2.17
N MET A 270 39.23 -2.73 1.77
CA MET A 270 40.66 -2.91 1.52
C MET A 270 40.97 -2.74 0.03
N THR A 271 41.49 -1.57 -0.34
CA THR A 271 41.87 -1.24 -1.73
C THR A 271 43.25 -1.79 -2.10
N ASN A 272 43.55 -1.83 -3.41
CA ASN A 272 44.78 -2.40 -3.96
C ASN A 272 45.02 -3.89 -3.59
N LYS A 273 43.94 -4.67 -3.42
CA LYS A 273 43.96 -6.10 -3.13
C LYS A 273 43.29 -6.87 -4.25
N ALA A 274 44.10 -7.34 -5.21
CA ALA A 274 43.62 -8.12 -6.35
C ALA A 274 43.60 -9.63 -6.04
N LEU A 275 42.46 -10.28 -6.29
CA LEU A 275 42.33 -11.74 -6.24
C LEU A 275 43.22 -12.40 -7.31
N GLY A 276 43.94 -13.45 -6.92
CA GLY A 276 44.92 -14.15 -7.77
C GLY A 276 46.31 -13.50 -7.81
N THR A 277 46.52 -12.37 -7.13
CA THR A 277 47.85 -11.72 -7.03
C THR A 277 48.21 -11.42 -5.58
N HIS A 278 47.33 -10.73 -4.85
CA HIS A 278 47.56 -10.28 -3.48
C HIS A 278 46.83 -11.14 -2.45
N ILE A 279 45.71 -11.72 -2.85
CA ILE A 279 44.86 -12.59 -2.03
C ILE A 279 44.50 -13.83 -2.86
N ARG A 280 44.35 -14.98 -2.23
CA ARG A 280 43.89 -16.23 -2.85
C ARG A 280 42.48 -16.58 -2.36
N LEU A 281 41.70 -17.21 -3.23
CA LEU A 281 40.36 -17.66 -2.91
C LEU A 281 40.38 -18.78 -1.86
N GLU A 282 41.38 -19.67 -1.92
CA GLU A 282 41.59 -20.71 -0.91
C GLU A 282 41.77 -20.13 0.51
N ASP A 283 42.58 -19.08 0.66
CA ASP A 283 42.78 -18.41 1.95
C ASP A 283 41.47 -17.79 2.46
N LEU A 284 40.74 -17.08 1.58
CA LEU A 284 39.46 -16.46 1.94
C LEU A 284 38.40 -17.50 2.33
N HIS A 285 38.40 -18.65 1.64
CA HIS A 285 37.50 -19.77 1.94
C HIS A 285 37.73 -20.35 3.33
N GLN A 286 38.97 -20.32 3.84
CA GLN A 286 39.35 -20.82 5.16
C GLN A 286 39.17 -19.78 6.27
N ASP A 287 39.55 -18.52 6.00
CA ASP A 287 39.63 -17.46 7.01
C ASP A 287 38.29 -16.78 7.31
N PHE A 288 37.31 -16.90 6.41
CA PHE A 288 35.99 -16.29 6.52
C PHE A 288 34.89 -17.35 6.55
N ASP A 289 33.81 -17.08 7.30
CA ASP A 289 32.68 -18.00 7.37
C ASP A 289 31.91 -18.07 6.04
N ALA A 290 31.93 -17.00 5.25
CA ALA A 290 31.41 -16.97 3.87
C ALA A 290 32.19 -16.00 2.97
N VAL A 291 32.24 -16.31 1.67
CA VAL A 291 32.90 -15.51 0.63
C VAL A 291 31.92 -15.17 -0.49
N TYR A 292 31.89 -13.91 -0.91
CA TYR A 292 31.10 -13.46 -2.07
C TYR A 292 31.99 -12.93 -3.19
N LEU A 293 31.89 -13.54 -4.36
CA LEU A 293 32.61 -13.16 -5.58
C LEU A 293 31.77 -12.18 -6.41
N ALA A 294 32.23 -10.93 -6.50
CA ALA A 294 31.63 -9.84 -7.25
C ALA A 294 32.68 -9.15 -8.17
N ILE A 295 33.51 -9.96 -8.85
CA ILE A 295 34.69 -9.51 -9.60
C ILE A 295 34.36 -8.72 -10.87
N GLY A 296 33.13 -8.81 -11.37
CA GLY A 296 32.64 -8.09 -12.56
C GLY A 296 33.24 -8.54 -13.90
N SER A 297 32.81 -7.89 -14.99
CA SER A 297 33.23 -8.16 -16.37
C SER A 297 34.22 -7.11 -16.92
N TRP A 298 35.49 -7.16 -16.49
CA TRP A 298 36.50 -6.14 -16.84
C TRP A 298 37.25 -6.37 -18.15
N ARG A 299 37.11 -7.52 -18.81
CA ARG A 299 37.86 -7.83 -20.04
C ARG A 299 37.12 -7.30 -21.25
N ALA A 300 37.60 -6.21 -21.83
CA ALA A 300 37.04 -5.65 -23.06
C ALA A 300 37.21 -6.60 -24.26
N THR A 301 36.19 -6.65 -25.12
CA THR A 301 36.20 -7.48 -26.34
C THR A 301 36.95 -6.77 -27.47
N PRO A 302 38.03 -7.35 -28.03
CA PRO A 302 38.74 -6.77 -29.17
C PRO A 302 37.89 -6.83 -30.45
N LEU A 303 38.14 -5.93 -31.40
CA LEU A 303 37.40 -5.84 -32.66
C LEU A 303 37.60 -7.08 -33.55
N GLN A 304 38.74 -7.77 -33.44
CA GLN A 304 39.11 -8.92 -34.24
C GLN A 304 39.16 -8.60 -35.74
N ILE A 305 39.72 -7.43 -36.07
CA ILE A 305 39.94 -6.97 -37.44
C ILE A 305 41.41 -6.60 -37.64
N GLU A 306 41.86 -6.58 -38.88
CA GLU A 306 43.21 -6.10 -39.20
C GLU A 306 43.41 -4.67 -38.70
N GLY A 307 44.52 -4.42 -38.00
CA GLY A 307 44.88 -3.11 -37.46
C GLY A 307 44.25 -2.75 -36.09
N ASP A 308 43.56 -3.68 -35.42
CA ASP A 308 42.93 -3.41 -34.11
C ASP A 308 43.91 -3.21 -32.94
N ASN A 309 45.19 -3.53 -33.14
CA ASN A 309 46.29 -3.33 -32.17
C ASN A 309 47.17 -2.10 -32.49
N LEU A 310 46.78 -1.26 -33.45
CA LEU A 310 47.53 -0.05 -33.80
C LEU A 310 47.53 0.99 -32.67
N GLU A 311 48.59 1.79 -32.58
CA GLU A 311 48.70 2.86 -31.58
C GLU A 311 47.55 3.88 -31.76
N GLY A 312 46.86 4.22 -30.66
CA GLY A 312 45.67 5.08 -30.66
C GLY A 312 44.41 4.43 -31.23
N VAL A 313 44.38 3.10 -31.28
CA VAL A 313 43.14 2.30 -31.24
C VAL A 313 42.92 1.88 -29.79
N TRP A 314 41.79 2.28 -29.21
CA TRP A 314 41.45 2.02 -27.81
C TRP A 314 40.28 1.06 -27.71
N LEU A 315 40.23 0.30 -26.61
CA LEU A 315 39.02 -0.42 -26.21
C LEU A 315 38.21 0.47 -25.25
N GLY A 316 36.88 0.50 -25.42
CA GLY A 316 36.02 1.50 -24.78
C GLY A 316 36.15 1.61 -23.27
N ILE A 317 36.10 0.50 -22.53
CA ILE A 317 36.26 0.51 -21.06
C ILE A 317 37.65 1.01 -20.68
N ASN A 318 38.69 0.54 -21.37
CA ASN A 318 40.07 0.95 -21.07
C ASN A 318 40.24 2.44 -21.30
N PHE A 319 39.64 2.99 -22.37
CA PHE A 319 39.62 4.43 -22.62
C PHE A 319 38.97 5.19 -21.47
N LEU A 320 37.74 4.83 -21.07
CA LEU A 320 37.01 5.49 -19.99
C LEU A 320 37.72 5.36 -18.63
N GLU A 321 38.31 4.20 -18.36
CA GLU A 321 39.10 3.96 -17.15
C GLU A 321 40.34 4.89 -17.10
N GLN A 322 41.07 5.03 -18.21
CA GLN A 322 42.25 5.90 -18.29
C GLN A 322 41.87 7.38 -18.16
N VAL A 323 40.78 7.82 -18.81
CA VAL A 323 40.25 9.18 -18.64
C VAL A 323 39.91 9.44 -17.17
N THR A 324 39.24 8.49 -16.51
CA THR A 324 38.87 8.59 -15.08
C THR A 324 40.10 8.65 -14.17
N LYS A 325 41.18 7.96 -14.53
CA LYS A 325 42.47 8.02 -13.81
C LYS A 325 43.23 9.34 -14.04
N GLY A 326 42.70 10.26 -14.83
CA GLY A 326 43.34 11.53 -15.15
C GLY A 326 44.46 11.41 -16.19
N ALA A 327 44.49 10.35 -16.98
CA ALA A 327 45.47 10.20 -18.04
C ALA A 327 45.27 11.29 -19.12
N ASP A 328 46.36 11.92 -19.55
CA ASP A 328 46.36 12.87 -20.65
C ASP A 328 46.39 12.12 -22.00
N ILE A 329 45.21 11.78 -22.51
CA ILE A 329 45.04 11.07 -23.78
C ILE A 329 44.96 12.09 -24.93
N LYS A 330 45.92 12.04 -25.85
CA LYS A 330 45.92 12.86 -27.07
C LYS A 330 44.98 12.24 -28.12
N LEU A 331 43.75 12.75 -28.19
CA LEU A 331 42.71 12.23 -29.09
C LEU A 331 42.87 12.65 -30.56
N GLY A 332 43.43 13.85 -30.81
CA GLY A 332 43.43 14.45 -32.14
C GLY A 332 42.12 15.18 -32.49
N GLU A 333 41.96 15.56 -33.76
CA GLU A 333 40.82 16.33 -34.25
C GLU A 333 39.64 15.42 -34.62
N HIS A 334 39.91 14.24 -35.19
CA HIS A 334 38.90 13.31 -35.67
C HIS A 334 38.89 12.01 -34.87
N VAL A 335 37.77 11.71 -34.18
CA VAL A 335 37.61 10.47 -33.40
C VAL A 335 36.48 9.63 -33.97
N VAL A 336 36.71 8.33 -34.12
CA VAL A 336 35.68 7.37 -34.53
C VAL A 336 35.42 6.35 -33.41
N VAL A 337 34.17 6.22 -32.98
CA VAL A 337 33.72 5.26 -31.97
C VAL A 337 32.93 4.15 -32.65
N ILE A 338 33.25 2.89 -32.35
CA ILE A 338 32.59 1.72 -32.91
C ILE A 338 31.76 1.05 -31.80
N GLY A 339 30.44 0.97 -31.98
CA GLY A 339 29.55 0.34 -31.01
C GLY A 339 28.18 1.00 -30.97
N GLY A 340 27.24 0.42 -30.22
CA GLY A 340 25.88 0.97 -30.09
C GLY A 340 25.28 0.90 -28.69
N GLY A 341 26.03 0.41 -27.69
CA GLY A 341 25.59 0.38 -26.29
C GLY A 341 25.98 1.65 -25.53
N ASN A 342 25.55 1.78 -24.28
CA ASN A 342 25.81 2.95 -23.43
C ASN A 342 27.32 3.27 -23.33
N THR A 343 28.20 2.27 -23.25
CA THR A 343 29.66 2.50 -23.27
C THR A 343 30.14 3.24 -24.53
N ALA A 344 29.55 2.97 -25.70
CA ALA A 344 29.91 3.67 -26.93
C ALA A 344 29.47 5.14 -26.90
N ILE A 345 28.28 5.41 -26.36
CA ILE A 345 27.77 6.78 -26.16
C ILE A 345 28.65 7.54 -25.16
N ASP A 346 28.98 6.91 -24.03
CA ASP A 346 29.86 7.48 -23.01
C ASP A 346 31.26 7.78 -23.58
N CYS A 347 31.82 6.88 -24.40
CA CYS A 347 33.09 7.13 -25.11
C CYS A 347 33.00 8.33 -26.05
N ALA A 348 31.93 8.42 -26.86
CA ALA A 348 31.76 9.49 -27.84
C ALA A 348 31.62 10.87 -27.16
N ARG A 349 30.75 10.97 -26.16
CA ARG A 349 30.51 12.20 -25.39
C ARG A 349 31.71 12.61 -24.54
N THR A 350 32.48 11.64 -24.04
CA THR A 350 33.75 11.90 -23.34
C THR A 350 34.83 12.40 -24.30
N ALA A 351 34.90 11.87 -25.52
CA ALA A 351 35.86 12.33 -26.53
C ALA A 351 35.63 13.80 -26.91
N LEU A 352 34.37 14.23 -27.08
CA LEU A 352 34.02 15.65 -27.30
C LEU A 352 34.53 16.55 -26.16
N ARG A 353 34.29 16.15 -24.91
CA ARG A 353 34.71 16.90 -23.70
C ARG A 353 36.23 16.95 -23.52
N LYS A 354 36.96 16.00 -24.09
CA LYS A 354 38.43 15.98 -24.11
C LYS A 354 39.02 16.76 -25.30
N GLY A 355 38.18 17.48 -26.07
CA GLY A 355 38.61 18.42 -27.09
C GLY A 355 38.64 17.86 -28.52
N ALA A 356 37.99 16.72 -28.80
CA ALA A 356 37.85 16.23 -30.16
C ALA A 356 37.04 17.23 -31.01
N GLY A 357 37.57 17.62 -32.18
CA GLY A 357 36.91 18.54 -33.10
C GLY A 357 35.66 17.94 -33.76
N SER A 358 35.73 16.65 -34.10
CA SER A 358 34.60 15.85 -34.62
C SER A 358 34.61 14.45 -34.04
N VAL A 359 33.43 13.91 -33.72
CA VAL A 359 33.25 12.54 -33.22
C VAL A 359 32.20 11.83 -34.06
N LYS A 360 32.59 10.72 -34.69
CA LYS A 360 31.70 9.86 -35.49
C LYS A 360 31.46 8.55 -34.76
N LEU A 361 30.21 8.13 -34.62
CA LEU A 361 29.83 6.86 -34.02
C LEU A 361 29.31 5.92 -35.11
N VAL A 362 29.95 4.76 -35.25
CA VAL A 362 29.65 3.75 -36.27
C VAL A 362 28.95 2.56 -35.62
N TYR A 363 27.74 2.22 -36.10
CA TYR A 363 26.95 1.11 -35.60
C TYR A 363 26.42 0.21 -36.73
N ARG A 364 26.59 -1.10 -36.53
CA ARG A 364 26.26 -2.13 -37.53
C ARG A 364 24.77 -2.40 -37.75
N ARG A 365 23.88 -1.81 -36.95
CA ARG A 365 22.41 -1.93 -37.09
C ARG A 365 21.77 -0.54 -37.18
N THR A 366 20.44 -0.47 -37.17
CA THR A 366 19.73 0.81 -37.14
C THR A 366 19.64 1.37 -35.73
N ARG A 367 19.09 2.59 -35.60
CA ARG A 367 18.83 3.24 -34.31
C ARG A 367 17.88 2.41 -33.43
N GLU A 368 16.89 1.75 -34.02
CA GLU A 368 15.88 0.98 -33.26
C GLU A 368 16.47 -0.24 -32.54
N GLU A 369 17.54 -0.84 -33.09
CA GLU A 369 18.24 -1.96 -32.43
C GLU A 369 19.46 -1.53 -31.61
N MET A 370 19.65 -0.23 -31.32
CA MET A 370 20.72 0.22 -30.42
C MET A 370 20.43 -0.22 -28.99
N PRO A 371 21.39 -0.87 -28.29
CA PRO A 371 21.24 -1.18 -26.88
C PRO A 371 21.37 0.01 -25.93
N ALA A 372 21.85 1.16 -26.40
CA ALA A 372 21.93 2.38 -25.59
C ALA A 372 20.55 2.99 -25.35
N GLU A 373 20.40 3.69 -24.23
CA GLU A 373 19.15 4.36 -23.91
C GLU A 373 18.83 5.46 -24.93
N SER A 374 17.57 5.54 -25.38
CA SER A 374 17.16 6.44 -26.45
C SER A 374 17.45 7.92 -26.15
N TYR A 375 17.24 8.35 -24.90
CA TYR A 375 17.52 9.71 -24.47
C TYR A 375 19.03 10.01 -24.46
N GLU A 376 19.89 9.06 -24.06
CA GLU A 376 21.36 9.23 -24.12
C GLU A 376 21.86 9.36 -25.56
N VAL A 377 21.25 8.63 -26.48
CA VAL A 377 21.54 8.73 -27.93
C VAL A 377 21.14 10.13 -28.45
N GLU A 378 19.99 10.65 -28.04
CA GLU A 378 19.54 12.01 -28.42
C GLU A 378 20.46 13.09 -27.86
N GLU A 379 20.87 12.97 -26.61
CA GLU A 379 21.78 13.91 -25.98
C GLU A 379 23.17 13.91 -26.61
N ALA A 380 23.66 12.75 -27.07
CA ALA A 380 24.89 12.66 -27.84
C ALA A 380 24.78 13.40 -29.19
N ILE A 381 23.64 13.26 -29.89
CA ILE A 381 23.38 13.97 -31.15
C ILE A 381 23.30 15.49 -30.89
N HIS A 382 22.60 15.93 -29.83
CA HIS A 382 22.52 17.34 -29.44
C HIS A 382 23.87 17.96 -29.11
N GLU A 383 24.82 17.16 -28.61
CA GLU A 383 26.21 17.59 -28.34
C GLU A 383 27.10 17.61 -29.60
N GLY A 384 26.61 17.08 -30.73
CA GLY A 384 27.30 17.10 -32.02
C GLY A 384 27.97 15.78 -32.44
N VAL A 385 27.59 14.64 -31.85
CA VAL A 385 28.07 13.32 -32.31
C VAL A 385 27.37 12.94 -33.63
N GLU A 386 28.16 12.68 -34.66
CA GLU A 386 27.65 12.21 -35.96
C GLU A 386 27.46 10.68 -35.95
N MET A 387 26.25 10.19 -36.19
CA MET A 387 25.95 8.75 -36.13
C MET A 387 25.79 8.12 -37.52
N TYR A 388 26.52 7.04 -37.75
CA TYR A 388 26.50 6.25 -38.98
C TYR A 388 25.96 4.84 -38.69
N PHE A 389 24.70 4.63 -39.05
CA PHE A 389 24.01 3.35 -38.91
C PHE A 389 24.32 2.41 -40.07
N LEU A 390 23.94 1.14 -39.90
CA LEU A 390 24.11 0.10 -40.93
C LEU A 390 25.53 0.07 -41.49
N THR A 391 26.52 0.27 -40.62
CA THR A 391 27.91 0.40 -41.00
C THR A 391 28.75 -0.39 -40.00
N ALA A 392 29.54 -1.35 -40.48
CA ALA A 392 30.40 -2.15 -39.59
C ALA A 392 31.88 -2.02 -39.98
N PRO A 393 32.80 -2.06 -39.02
CA PRO A 393 34.23 -2.02 -39.30
C PRO A 393 34.70 -3.30 -39.98
N HIS A 394 35.64 -3.18 -40.92
CA HIS A 394 36.23 -4.29 -41.65
C HIS A 394 37.75 -4.38 -41.47
N LYS A 395 38.47 -3.26 -41.59
CA LYS A 395 39.93 -3.17 -41.36
C LYS A 395 40.35 -1.75 -40.99
N ILE A 396 41.49 -1.61 -40.32
CA ILE A 396 42.10 -0.32 -39.96
C ILE A 396 43.49 -0.27 -40.59
N VAL A 397 43.75 0.79 -41.38
CA VAL A 397 45.05 1.02 -42.01
C VAL A 397 45.66 2.31 -41.46
N ALA A 398 46.95 2.29 -41.13
CA ALA A 398 47.68 3.48 -40.71
C ALA A 398 48.27 4.22 -41.93
N GLU A 399 47.92 5.50 -42.10
CA GLU A 399 48.52 6.40 -43.09
C GLU A 399 49.22 7.57 -42.36
N GLY A 400 50.52 7.40 -42.10
CA GLY A 400 51.30 8.37 -41.32
C GLY A 400 50.83 8.46 -39.88
N ARG A 401 50.34 9.64 -39.46
CA ARG A 401 49.77 9.85 -38.10
C ARG A 401 48.26 9.57 -38.02
N ARG A 402 47.58 9.39 -39.15
CA ARG A 402 46.14 9.19 -39.23
C ARG A 402 45.81 7.72 -39.50
N LYS A 403 44.61 7.29 -39.11
CA LYS A 403 44.08 5.96 -39.40
C LYS A 403 42.87 6.07 -40.34
N LEU A 404 42.79 5.14 -41.27
CA LEU A 404 41.61 4.91 -42.09
C LEU A 404 40.86 3.69 -41.57
N LEU A 405 39.67 3.92 -41.02
CA LEU A 405 38.73 2.86 -40.68
C LEU A 405 37.91 2.51 -41.93
N HIS A 406 38.21 1.36 -42.53
CA HIS A 406 37.38 0.81 -43.60
C HIS A 406 36.15 0.13 -43.00
N CYS A 407 34.98 0.50 -43.50
CA CYS A 407 33.70 -0.03 -43.13
C CYS A 407 32.97 -0.61 -44.33
N ILE A 408 32.06 -1.53 -44.06
CA ILE A 408 31.15 -2.13 -45.04
C ILE A 408 29.72 -1.76 -44.65
N LYS A 409 28.87 -1.40 -45.63
CA LYS A 409 27.45 -1.17 -45.38
C LYS A 409 26.74 -2.48 -45.08
N MET A 410 25.77 -2.40 -44.18
CA MET A 410 24.97 -3.52 -43.70
C MET A 410 23.53 -3.38 -44.18
N THR A 411 22.86 -4.51 -44.36
CA THR A 411 21.40 -4.60 -44.41
C THR A 411 20.92 -5.49 -43.26
N LEU A 412 19.65 -5.34 -42.85
CA LEU A 412 19.09 -6.14 -41.78
C LEU A 412 18.38 -7.38 -42.33
N GLY A 413 18.85 -8.56 -41.95
CA GLY A 413 18.17 -9.83 -42.15
C GLY A 413 17.19 -10.17 -41.02
N GLU A 414 16.85 -11.45 -40.93
CA GLU A 414 15.91 -11.97 -39.92
C GLU A 414 16.36 -11.70 -38.48
N PRO A 415 15.42 -11.53 -37.54
CA PRO A 415 15.70 -11.47 -36.10
C PRO A 415 16.52 -12.67 -35.60
N ASP A 416 17.50 -12.40 -34.74
CA ASP A 416 18.18 -13.42 -33.96
C ASP A 416 17.34 -13.89 -32.76
N ARG A 417 17.87 -14.83 -31.96
CA ARG A 417 17.18 -15.35 -30.76
C ARG A 417 16.91 -14.28 -29.70
N SER A 418 17.57 -13.13 -29.76
CA SER A 418 17.31 -11.98 -28.89
C SER A 418 16.25 -11.03 -29.45
N GLY A 419 15.64 -11.37 -30.58
CA GLY A 419 14.66 -10.53 -31.28
C GLY A 419 15.28 -9.43 -32.14
N ARG A 420 16.61 -9.25 -32.10
CA ARG A 420 17.31 -8.20 -32.86
C ARG A 420 17.66 -8.69 -34.25
N ARG A 421 17.40 -7.87 -35.28
CA ARG A 421 17.74 -8.22 -36.66
C ARG A 421 19.24 -8.44 -36.86
N ARG A 422 19.58 -9.48 -37.62
CA ARG A 422 20.98 -9.82 -37.94
C ARG A 422 21.53 -8.85 -38.99
N PRO A 423 22.68 -8.20 -38.76
CA PRO A 423 23.32 -7.40 -39.79
C PRO A 423 23.98 -8.31 -40.84
N ILE A 424 23.75 -8.03 -42.12
CA ILE A 424 24.29 -8.76 -43.27
C ILE A 424 25.12 -7.78 -44.12
N PRO A 425 26.40 -8.09 -44.43
CA PRO A 425 27.24 -7.22 -45.23
C PRO A 425 26.72 -7.10 -46.67
N ILE A 426 26.79 -5.89 -47.22
CA ILE A 426 26.56 -5.61 -48.64
C ILE A 426 27.93 -5.62 -49.33
N GLU A 427 28.22 -6.66 -50.11
CA GLU A 427 29.49 -6.78 -50.83
C GLU A 427 29.71 -5.60 -51.79
N GLY A 428 30.96 -5.10 -51.89
CA GLY A 428 31.32 -3.97 -52.74
C GLY A 428 30.93 -2.58 -52.23
N SER A 429 30.43 -2.46 -50.99
CA SER A 429 29.97 -1.19 -50.39
C SER A 429 30.97 -0.50 -49.47
N GLU A 430 32.27 -0.72 -49.69
CA GLU A 430 33.33 -0.24 -48.80
C GLU A 430 33.41 1.29 -48.73
N THR A 431 33.44 1.83 -47.52
CA THR A 431 33.67 3.26 -47.25
C THR A 431 34.78 3.42 -46.20
N ALA A 432 35.55 4.50 -46.26
CA ALA A 432 36.61 4.76 -45.28
C ALA A 432 36.32 6.01 -44.47
N PHE A 433 36.57 5.94 -43.16
CA PHE A 433 36.52 7.09 -42.25
C PHE A 433 37.91 7.42 -41.75
N GLU A 434 38.33 8.66 -41.93
CA GLU A 434 39.58 9.17 -41.39
C GLU A 434 39.45 9.49 -39.90
N ALA A 435 40.42 9.05 -39.09
CA ALA A 435 40.43 9.21 -37.66
C ALA A 435 41.86 9.33 -37.11
N ASP A 436 42.08 10.25 -36.16
CA ASP A 436 43.27 10.29 -35.33
C ASP A 436 43.19 9.24 -34.21
N THR A 437 41.99 8.98 -33.69
CA THR A 437 41.72 7.97 -32.65
C THR A 437 40.51 7.11 -33.00
N ILE A 438 40.62 5.79 -32.81
CA ILE A 438 39.51 4.85 -32.97
C ILE A 438 39.22 4.19 -31.62
N ILE A 439 37.95 4.11 -31.21
CA ILE A 439 37.54 3.51 -29.93
C ILE A 439 36.56 2.37 -30.19
N GLY A 440 36.97 1.13 -29.92
CA GLY A 440 36.14 -0.07 -30.03
C GLY A 440 35.37 -0.36 -28.74
N ALA A 441 34.05 -0.13 -28.74
CA ALA A 441 33.14 -0.34 -27.62
C ALA A 441 32.08 -1.41 -27.95
N ILE A 442 32.54 -2.64 -28.23
CA ILE A 442 31.68 -3.72 -28.76
C ILE A 442 31.30 -4.81 -27.76
N GLY A 443 31.79 -4.76 -26.52
CA GLY A 443 31.43 -5.73 -25.48
C GLY A 443 32.47 -5.89 -24.37
N GLN A 444 32.11 -6.67 -23.36
CA GLN A 444 32.93 -6.99 -22.20
C GLN A 444 32.70 -8.46 -21.79
N SER A 445 33.65 -9.04 -21.07
CA SER A 445 33.62 -10.42 -20.58
C SER A 445 34.28 -10.54 -19.21
N THR A 446 33.95 -11.60 -18.47
CA THR A 446 34.56 -11.91 -17.18
C THR A 446 35.97 -12.46 -17.38
N ASN A 447 36.93 -11.99 -16.57
CA ASN A 447 38.23 -12.62 -16.49
C ASN A 447 38.27 -13.59 -15.31
N THR A 448 38.25 -14.89 -15.61
CA THR A 448 38.31 -15.98 -14.61
C THR A 448 39.63 -16.75 -14.66
N GLN A 449 40.60 -16.31 -15.49
CA GLN A 449 41.83 -17.07 -15.74
C GLN A 449 42.68 -17.30 -14.48
N PHE A 450 42.62 -16.36 -13.53
CA PHE A 450 43.37 -16.46 -12.27
C PHE A 450 42.78 -17.50 -11.30
N LEU A 451 41.53 -17.96 -11.49
CA LEU A 451 40.89 -18.97 -10.63
C LEU A 451 41.37 -20.40 -10.94
N TYR A 452 41.92 -20.65 -12.14
CA TYR A 452 42.40 -21.99 -12.52
C TYR A 452 43.61 -22.49 -11.70
N HIS A 453 44.35 -21.57 -11.07
CA HIS A 453 45.54 -21.87 -10.27
C HIS A 453 45.30 -21.67 -8.76
N ASP A 454 44.04 -21.59 -8.34
CA ASP A 454 43.56 -21.37 -6.98
C ASP A 454 42.48 -22.43 -6.64
N LEU A 455 41.48 -22.12 -5.81
CA LEU A 455 40.30 -22.97 -5.60
C LEU A 455 39.37 -22.99 -6.83
N PRO A 456 39.18 -24.14 -7.52
CA PRO A 456 38.46 -24.18 -8.78
C PRO A 456 36.94 -24.15 -8.58
N VAL A 457 36.34 -22.97 -8.64
CA VAL A 457 34.89 -22.83 -8.80
C VAL A 457 34.45 -23.21 -10.22
N LYS A 458 33.32 -23.91 -10.34
CA LYS A 458 32.80 -24.34 -11.63
C LYS A 458 32.42 -23.13 -12.51
N LEU A 459 32.79 -23.17 -13.78
CA LEU A 459 32.47 -22.13 -14.77
C LEU A 459 31.45 -22.65 -15.78
N ASN A 460 30.59 -21.75 -16.25
CA ASN A 460 29.65 -22.05 -17.31
C ASN A 460 30.33 -22.05 -18.70
N LYS A 461 29.58 -22.40 -19.75
CA LYS A 461 30.09 -22.46 -21.14
C LYS A 461 30.63 -21.14 -21.71
N TRP A 462 30.33 -20.00 -21.07
CA TRP A 462 30.76 -18.67 -21.47
C TRP A 462 32.01 -18.20 -20.71
N GLY A 463 32.47 -18.98 -19.73
CA GLY A 463 33.62 -18.64 -18.88
C GLY A 463 33.27 -17.80 -17.65
N ASP A 464 31.98 -17.57 -17.39
CA ASP A 464 31.47 -16.92 -16.18
C ASP A 464 31.28 -17.94 -15.04
N ILE A 465 31.19 -17.46 -13.80
CA ILE A 465 31.04 -18.32 -12.61
C ILE A 465 29.65 -18.98 -12.61
N GLU A 466 29.59 -20.29 -12.46
CA GLU A 466 28.34 -21.04 -12.35
C GLU A 466 27.83 -21.01 -10.89
N ILE A 467 26.55 -20.66 -10.73
CA ILE A 467 25.86 -20.65 -9.44
C ILE A 467 24.54 -21.41 -9.50
N ASN A 468 24.07 -21.86 -8.34
CA ASN A 468 22.67 -22.18 -8.15
C ASN A 468 21.86 -20.86 -8.12
N GLY A 469 21.00 -20.64 -9.13
CA GLY A 469 20.23 -19.39 -9.26
C GLY A 469 19.23 -19.10 -8.14
N LYS A 470 18.89 -20.09 -7.29
CA LYS A 470 18.01 -19.89 -6.13
C LYS A 470 18.77 -19.60 -4.84
N THR A 471 19.96 -20.17 -4.67
CA THR A 471 20.74 -20.04 -3.43
C THR A 471 21.97 -19.14 -3.57
N MET A 472 22.29 -18.72 -4.79
CA MET A 472 23.49 -17.93 -5.14
C MET A 472 24.83 -18.62 -4.84
N GLN A 473 24.80 -19.89 -4.40
CA GLN A 473 25.99 -20.68 -4.08
C GLN A 473 26.70 -21.14 -5.35
N THR A 474 28.03 -21.18 -5.29
CA THR A 474 28.88 -21.78 -6.33
C THR A 474 28.98 -23.30 -6.13
N SER A 475 29.97 -23.95 -6.76
CA SER A 475 30.32 -25.34 -6.45
C SER A 475 30.83 -25.56 -5.02
N GLU A 476 31.28 -24.49 -4.35
CA GLU A 476 31.76 -24.53 -2.97
C GLU A 476 30.73 -23.99 -1.99
N MET A 477 30.57 -24.67 -0.85
CA MET A 477 29.41 -24.48 0.04
C MET A 477 29.32 -23.08 0.66
N ASN A 478 30.43 -22.51 1.09
CA ASN A 478 30.50 -21.17 1.70
C ASN A 478 30.89 -20.07 0.69
N ILE A 479 30.97 -20.37 -0.60
CA ILE A 479 31.31 -19.39 -1.65
C ILE A 479 30.09 -19.11 -2.51
N PHE A 480 29.75 -17.83 -2.59
CA PHE A 480 28.64 -17.27 -3.33
C PHE A 480 29.18 -16.38 -4.45
N ALA A 481 28.42 -16.18 -5.53
CA ALA A 481 28.82 -15.26 -6.59
C ALA A 481 27.61 -14.53 -7.18
N GLY A 482 27.84 -13.33 -7.73
CA GLY A 482 26.77 -12.55 -8.36
C GLY A 482 27.26 -11.30 -9.10
N GLY A 483 26.30 -10.61 -9.72
CA GLY A 483 26.57 -9.49 -10.63
C GLY A 483 27.16 -9.95 -11.96
N ASP A 484 27.89 -9.06 -12.62
CA ASP A 484 28.34 -9.27 -14.01
C ASP A 484 29.26 -10.48 -14.20
N CYS A 485 29.88 -11.01 -13.15
CA CYS A 485 30.71 -12.21 -13.23
C CYS A 485 29.93 -13.54 -13.30
N VAL A 486 28.60 -13.47 -13.21
CA VAL A 486 27.66 -14.59 -13.36
C VAL A 486 26.78 -14.39 -14.58
N THR A 487 26.24 -13.18 -14.78
CA THR A 487 25.27 -12.88 -15.84
C THR A 487 25.88 -12.32 -17.12
N GLY A 488 27.15 -11.90 -17.08
CA GLY A 488 27.72 -10.96 -18.04
C GLY A 488 27.29 -9.50 -17.74
N PRO A 489 27.75 -8.53 -18.54
CA PRO A 489 27.51 -7.09 -18.29
C PRO A 489 26.02 -6.75 -18.16
N ALA A 490 25.64 -6.22 -17.00
CA ALA A 490 24.27 -5.87 -16.66
C ALA A 490 24.16 -4.40 -16.22
N THR A 491 22.93 -3.98 -15.87
CA THR A 491 22.68 -2.64 -15.32
C THR A 491 23.03 -2.58 -13.83
N VAL A 492 23.34 -1.38 -13.32
CA VAL A 492 23.65 -1.18 -11.89
C VAL A 492 22.56 -1.75 -10.97
N ILE A 493 21.29 -1.54 -11.32
CA ILE A 493 20.15 -2.01 -10.50
C ILE A 493 20.03 -3.55 -10.48
N GLN A 494 20.46 -4.24 -11.53
CA GLN A 494 20.52 -5.72 -11.54
C GLN A 494 21.66 -6.22 -10.64
N ALA A 495 22.82 -5.56 -10.67
CA ALA A 495 23.92 -5.87 -9.78
C ALA A 495 23.54 -5.63 -8.31
N VAL A 496 22.79 -4.56 -8.02
CA VAL A 496 22.22 -4.30 -6.69
C VAL A 496 21.34 -5.45 -6.22
N ALA A 497 20.42 -5.93 -7.08
CA ALA A 497 19.55 -7.05 -6.77
C ALA A 497 20.34 -8.34 -6.48
N ALA A 498 21.35 -8.63 -7.29
CA ALA A 498 22.22 -9.80 -7.10
C ALA A 498 22.99 -9.74 -5.77
N GLY A 499 23.51 -8.57 -5.40
CA GLY A 499 24.17 -8.36 -4.11
C GLY A 499 23.23 -8.57 -2.92
N ARG A 500 21.99 -8.06 -3.00
CA ARG A 500 20.97 -8.27 -1.96
C ARG A 500 20.62 -9.74 -1.77
N HIS A 501 20.31 -10.44 -2.87
CA HIS A 501 19.97 -11.88 -2.80
C HIS A 501 21.15 -12.71 -2.27
N ALA A 502 22.39 -12.36 -2.62
CA ALA A 502 23.57 -13.02 -2.07
C ALA A 502 23.73 -12.77 -0.57
N ALA A 503 23.49 -11.55 -0.08
CA ALA A 503 23.54 -11.25 1.35
C ALA A 503 22.47 -12.02 2.14
N GLU A 504 21.23 -12.09 1.63
CA GLU A 504 20.15 -12.89 2.23
C GLU A 504 20.48 -14.39 2.27
N ALA A 505 21.10 -14.91 1.20
CA ALA A 505 21.54 -16.30 1.13
C ALA A 505 22.70 -16.59 2.10
N MET A 506 23.69 -15.69 2.19
CA MET A 506 24.81 -15.81 3.13
C MET A 506 24.33 -15.74 4.58
N ASP A 507 23.47 -14.80 4.95
CA ASP A 507 22.88 -14.73 6.29
C ASP A 507 22.15 -16.04 6.65
N SER A 508 21.31 -16.54 5.76
CA SER A 508 20.60 -17.81 5.94
C SER A 508 21.58 -18.98 6.16
N PHE A 509 22.62 -19.09 5.33
CA PHE A 509 23.68 -20.09 5.48
C PHE A 509 24.41 -19.99 6.83
N LEU A 510 24.84 -18.79 7.21
CA LEU A 510 25.62 -18.56 8.42
C LEU A 510 24.82 -18.77 9.71
N MET A 511 23.54 -18.40 9.70
CA MET A 511 22.69 -18.43 10.88
C MET A 511 21.94 -19.77 11.03
N LYS A 512 21.70 -20.50 9.94
CA LYS A 512 20.91 -21.76 9.94
C LYS A 512 21.70 -23.00 9.49
N GLY A 513 22.90 -22.81 8.92
CA GLY A 513 23.73 -23.88 8.35
C GLY A 513 23.36 -24.32 6.93
N TYR A 514 22.29 -23.77 6.36
CA TYR A 514 21.84 -24.06 5.00
C TYR A 514 21.08 -22.88 4.40
N VAL A 515 21.05 -22.78 3.08
CA VAL A 515 20.25 -21.76 2.39
C VAL A 515 18.84 -22.30 2.17
N LYS A 516 17.87 -21.82 2.97
CA LYS A 516 16.45 -22.11 2.73
C LYS A 516 15.99 -21.44 1.44
N GLU A 517 15.47 -22.20 0.48
CA GLU A 517 14.70 -21.63 -0.64
C GLU A 517 13.51 -20.84 -0.06
N GLN A 518 13.46 -19.53 -0.28
CA GLN A 518 12.32 -18.75 0.15
C GLN A 518 11.13 -19.01 -0.79
N PRO A 519 9.92 -19.28 -0.26
CA PRO A 519 8.73 -19.30 -1.09
C PRO A 519 8.53 -17.92 -1.71
N VAL A 520 8.26 -17.89 -3.01
CA VAL A 520 7.90 -16.65 -3.70
C VAL A 520 6.47 -16.31 -3.30
N ASP A 521 6.27 -15.10 -2.79
CA ASP A 521 4.92 -14.65 -2.47
C ASP A 521 4.04 -14.70 -3.72
N TYR A 522 2.80 -15.16 -3.55
CA TYR A 522 1.80 -15.10 -4.60
C TYR A 522 1.56 -13.65 -5.03
N SER A 523 1.52 -13.41 -6.34
CA SER A 523 1.16 -12.12 -6.90
C SER A 523 0.31 -12.32 -8.15
N CYS A 524 -0.97 -11.93 -8.06
CA CYS A 524 -1.82 -11.82 -9.23
C CYS A 524 -1.42 -10.62 -10.08
N SER A 525 -1.60 -10.73 -11.40
CA SER A 525 -1.47 -9.61 -12.34
C SER A 525 -2.68 -9.50 -13.27
N ARG A 526 -2.97 -8.27 -13.68
CA ARG A 526 -3.95 -7.91 -14.72
C ARG A 526 -3.39 -7.98 -16.15
N GLY A 527 -2.11 -8.33 -16.34
CA GLY A 527 -1.47 -8.47 -17.66
C GLY A 527 -0.61 -7.29 -18.07
N SER A 528 -0.15 -7.24 -19.33
CA SER A 528 0.65 -6.12 -19.87
C SER A 528 -0.22 -4.91 -20.22
N LEU A 529 0.36 -3.84 -20.77
CA LEU A 529 -0.40 -2.64 -21.17
C LEU A 529 -1.44 -2.96 -22.25
N GLU A 530 -1.16 -3.93 -23.12
CA GLU A 530 -2.03 -4.35 -24.23
C GLU A 530 -3.21 -5.22 -23.77
N ASP A 531 -3.10 -5.89 -22.61
CA ASP A 531 -4.16 -6.73 -22.05
C ASP A 531 -5.30 -5.89 -21.42
N LEU A 532 -5.02 -4.63 -21.05
CA LEU A 532 -5.93 -3.77 -20.29
C LEU A 532 -6.96 -3.03 -21.17
N PRO A 533 -8.20 -2.84 -20.68
CA PRO A 533 -9.21 -2.06 -21.38
C PRO A 533 -8.86 -0.56 -21.39
N GLN A 534 -8.75 0.05 -22.57
CA GLN A 534 -8.38 1.47 -22.69
C GLN A 534 -9.38 2.43 -22.03
N TRP A 535 -10.68 2.10 -22.08
CA TRP A 535 -11.75 2.94 -21.53
C TRP A 535 -11.62 3.18 -20.02
N GLU A 536 -10.96 2.29 -19.26
CA GLU A 536 -10.72 2.45 -17.82
C GLU A 536 -9.90 3.70 -17.51
N PHE A 537 -9.08 4.13 -18.47
CA PHE A 537 -8.11 5.20 -18.32
C PHE A 537 -8.61 6.54 -18.87
N GLU A 538 -9.73 6.56 -19.62
CA GLU A 538 -10.21 7.74 -20.35
C GLU A 538 -10.71 8.88 -19.44
N LYS A 539 -11.28 8.54 -18.27
CA LYS A 539 -11.78 9.53 -17.29
C LYS A 539 -10.67 10.16 -16.46
N ILE A 540 -9.43 9.66 -16.54
CA ILE A 540 -8.32 10.14 -15.73
C ILE A 540 -7.71 11.39 -16.38
N PRO A 541 -7.51 12.50 -15.63
CA PRO A 541 -6.95 13.72 -16.18
C PRO A 541 -5.55 13.54 -16.77
N ARG A 542 -5.36 14.07 -17.99
CA ARG A 542 -4.03 14.17 -18.64
C ARG A 542 -3.21 15.27 -18.01
N LEU A 543 -2.02 14.94 -17.52
CA LEU A 543 -1.05 15.85 -16.91
C LEU A 543 0.32 15.66 -17.56
N LYS A 544 1.00 16.76 -17.86
CA LYS A 544 2.33 16.77 -18.46
C LYS A 544 3.36 16.14 -17.52
N ARG A 545 4.26 15.30 -18.05
CA ARG A 545 5.39 14.74 -17.30
C ARG A 545 6.41 15.82 -16.98
N ALA A 546 6.95 15.81 -15.77
CA ALA A 546 8.05 16.69 -15.38
C ALA A 546 9.34 16.33 -16.12
N PRO A 547 9.89 17.21 -16.99
CA PRO A 547 11.18 16.98 -17.63
C PRO A 547 12.31 17.09 -16.60
N MET A 548 13.41 16.36 -16.80
CA MET A 548 14.62 16.54 -16.00
C MET A 548 15.30 17.85 -16.42
N PRO A 549 15.51 18.81 -15.51
CA PRO A 549 16.27 20.01 -15.81
C PRO A 549 17.72 19.66 -16.13
N ALA A 550 18.26 20.20 -17.23
CA ALA A 550 19.61 19.92 -17.70
C ALA A 550 20.30 21.19 -18.23
N LEU A 551 21.64 21.18 -18.20
CA LEU A 551 22.47 22.23 -18.77
C LEU A 551 22.26 22.33 -20.29
N PRO A 552 22.22 23.54 -20.88
CA PRO A 552 22.13 23.72 -22.32
C PRO A 552 23.28 23.03 -23.06
N PRO A 553 23.08 22.46 -24.26
CA PRO A 553 24.12 21.79 -25.03
C PRO A 553 25.41 22.60 -25.23
N ALA A 554 25.29 23.91 -25.44
CA ALA A 554 26.43 24.81 -25.61
C ALA A 554 27.32 24.91 -24.35
N GLU A 555 26.76 24.72 -23.16
CA GLU A 555 27.46 24.88 -21.88
C GLU A 555 28.08 23.59 -21.35
N ARG A 556 27.78 22.43 -21.94
CA ARG A 556 28.19 21.11 -21.44
C ARG A 556 29.11 20.32 -22.38
N ARG A 557 29.47 20.88 -23.54
CA ARG A 557 30.21 20.17 -24.60
C ARG A 557 31.70 19.99 -24.28
N ASP A 558 32.30 20.91 -23.54
CA ASP A 558 33.76 21.03 -23.33
C ASP A 558 34.19 20.82 -21.86
N ASN A 559 33.27 20.34 -21.01
CA ASN A 559 33.52 20.16 -19.60
C ASN A 559 32.77 18.95 -19.03
N PHE A 560 33.19 18.56 -17.83
CA PHE A 560 32.65 17.42 -17.10
C PHE A 560 31.64 17.80 -16.02
N ARG A 561 31.05 19.01 -16.08
CA ARG A 561 29.97 19.40 -15.15
C ARG A 561 28.81 18.42 -15.28
N GLU A 562 28.18 18.12 -14.15
CA GLU A 562 26.98 17.26 -14.13
C GLU A 562 25.91 17.89 -15.02
N VAL A 563 25.39 17.11 -15.96
CA VAL A 563 24.51 17.63 -17.02
C VAL A 563 23.11 17.88 -16.50
N GLU A 564 22.56 16.92 -15.78
CA GLU A 564 21.21 17.00 -15.23
C GLU A 564 21.29 17.59 -13.81
N THR A 565 20.31 18.40 -13.41
CA THR A 565 20.37 19.19 -12.17
C THR A 565 19.31 18.82 -11.12
N GLY A 566 18.42 17.88 -11.43
CA GLY A 566 17.39 17.39 -10.50
C GLY A 566 16.10 18.22 -10.52
N LEU A 567 15.03 17.67 -9.93
CA LEU A 567 13.74 18.36 -9.80
C LEU A 567 13.72 19.30 -8.59
N SER A 568 12.86 20.32 -8.61
CA SER A 568 12.49 21.03 -7.38
C SER A 568 11.56 20.17 -6.51
N GLU A 569 11.45 20.48 -5.21
CA GLU A 569 10.53 19.78 -4.31
C GLU A 569 9.09 19.81 -4.81
N GLU A 570 8.59 21.00 -5.18
CA GLU A 570 7.23 21.17 -5.68
C GLU A 570 6.97 20.29 -6.91
N THR A 571 7.92 20.28 -7.86
CA THR A 571 7.83 19.49 -9.09
C THR A 571 7.89 18.00 -8.78
N ALA A 572 8.78 17.56 -7.89
CA ALA A 572 8.89 16.16 -7.48
C ALA A 572 7.62 15.66 -6.79
N ARG A 573 7.01 16.47 -5.91
CA ARG A 573 5.73 16.16 -5.26
C ARG A 573 4.59 16.08 -6.28
N ALA A 574 4.53 17.02 -7.22
CA ALA A 574 3.51 17.03 -8.27
C ALA A 574 3.64 15.82 -9.21
N GLU A 575 4.87 15.49 -9.62
CA GLU A 575 5.17 14.34 -10.45
C GLU A 575 4.86 13.02 -9.72
N ALA A 576 5.20 12.89 -8.44
CA ALA A 576 4.87 11.71 -7.66
C ALA A 576 3.35 11.49 -7.53
N ARG A 577 2.57 12.58 -7.41
CA ARG A 577 1.10 12.55 -7.39
C ARG A 577 0.47 12.13 -8.72
N ARG A 578 1.24 12.06 -9.82
CA ARG A 578 0.79 11.46 -11.09
C ARG A 578 0.62 9.94 -10.99
N CYS A 579 1.13 9.28 -9.95
CA CYS A 579 0.99 7.83 -9.76
C CYS A 579 -0.47 7.39 -9.63
N LEU A 580 -0.87 6.38 -10.43
CA LEU A 580 -2.22 5.78 -10.39
C LEU A 580 -2.40 4.76 -9.26
N LYS A 581 -1.32 4.39 -8.56
CA LYS A 581 -1.32 3.45 -7.43
C LYS A 581 -1.96 2.09 -7.79
N CYS A 582 -1.46 1.48 -8.87
CA CYS A 582 -2.04 0.30 -9.49
C CYS A 582 -1.94 -0.98 -8.67
N GLY A 583 -0.99 -1.08 -7.74
CA GLY A 583 -0.83 -2.24 -6.86
C GLY A 583 -1.81 -2.20 -5.68
N CYS A 584 -2.20 -3.37 -5.19
CA CYS A 584 -3.09 -3.49 -4.04
C CYS A 584 -2.45 -2.93 -2.75
N TYR A 585 -3.19 -2.11 -1.99
CA TYR A 585 -2.73 -1.59 -0.68
C TYR A 585 -2.64 -2.70 0.37
N GLU A 586 -3.58 -3.65 0.35
CA GLU A 586 -3.61 -4.81 1.24
C GLU A 586 -2.52 -5.85 0.96
N ARG A 587 -1.54 -5.59 0.08
CA ARG A 587 -0.60 -6.63 -0.37
C ARG A 587 0.20 -7.27 0.77
N TYR A 588 0.43 -6.57 1.88
CA TYR A 588 1.18 -7.09 3.01
C TYR A 588 0.29 -7.87 4.00
N ASP A 589 -0.98 -7.46 4.15
CA ASP A 589 -1.92 -8.01 5.15
C ASP A 589 -3.11 -8.81 4.55
N CYS A 590 -3.09 -9.06 3.24
CA CYS A 590 -4.15 -9.81 2.56
C CYS A 590 -4.10 -11.31 2.90
N ASP A 591 -5.06 -11.78 3.69
CA ASP A 591 -5.24 -13.20 4.06
C ASP A 591 -5.20 -14.13 2.83
N LEU A 592 -5.87 -13.75 1.72
CA LEU A 592 -5.89 -14.56 0.49
C LEU A 592 -4.48 -14.75 -0.09
N ARG A 593 -3.68 -13.69 -0.10
CA ARG A 593 -2.31 -13.71 -0.62
C ARG A 593 -1.39 -14.51 0.30
N GLN A 594 -1.54 -14.36 1.62
CA GLN A 594 -0.77 -15.12 2.60
C GLN A 594 -1.06 -16.62 2.46
N GLU A 595 -2.32 -17.03 2.43
CA GLU A 595 -2.72 -18.44 2.22
C GLU A 595 -2.22 -18.99 0.88
N ALA A 596 -2.35 -18.22 -0.21
CA ALA A 596 -1.82 -18.62 -1.52
C ALA A 596 -0.30 -18.81 -1.51
N SER A 597 0.43 -17.97 -0.79
CA SER A 597 1.90 -18.05 -0.68
C SER A 597 2.32 -19.25 0.17
N LEU A 598 1.66 -19.47 1.32
CA LEU A 598 1.89 -20.62 2.22
C LEU A 598 1.64 -21.96 1.52
N HIS A 599 0.69 -22.01 0.59
CA HIS A 599 0.36 -23.20 -0.20
C HIS A 599 1.10 -23.29 -1.54
N HIS A 600 2.12 -22.46 -1.76
CA HIS A 600 2.96 -22.45 -2.97
C HIS A 600 2.13 -22.38 -4.27
N ILE A 601 1.12 -21.50 -4.28
CA ILE A 601 0.36 -21.20 -5.49
C ILE A 601 1.21 -20.33 -6.41
N GLU A 602 1.29 -20.72 -7.68
CA GLU A 602 1.92 -19.93 -8.72
C GLU A 602 0.84 -19.26 -9.56
N PHE A 603 0.99 -17.97 -9.85
CA PHE A 603 0.10 -17.28 -10.77
C PHE A 603 0.30 -17.83 -12.18
N LYS A 604 -0.78 -18.38 -12.75
CA LYS A 604 -0.85 -18.80 -14.16
C LYS A 604 -1.82 -17.88 -14.89
N LYS A 605 -1.48 -17.49 -16.12
CA LYS A 605 -2.40 -16.72 -16.97
C LYS A 605 -3.70 -17.53 -17.11
N PRO A 606 -4.87 -17.00 -16.72
CA PRO A 606 -6.12 -17.72 -16.83
C PRO A 606 -6.41 -18.13 -18.28
N VAL A 607 -7.03 -19.30 -18.45
CA VAL A 607 -7.43 -19.81 -19.77
C VAL A 607 -8.71 -19.10 -20.25
N HIS A 608 -9.55 -18.68 -19.32
CA HIS A 608 -10.75 -17.88 -19.60
C HIS A 608 -10.48 -16.39 -19.49
N GLU A 609 -11.36 -15.59 -20.09
CA GLU A 609 -11.36 -14.15 -19.89
C GLU A 609 -11.94 -13.84 -18.51
N ARG A 610 -11.16 -13.12 -17.68
CA ARG A 610 -11.63 -12.63 -16.38
C ARG A 610 -12.50 -11.40 -16.61
N PRO A 611 -13.78 -11.39 -16.22
CA PRO A 611 -14.61 -10.20 -16.33
C PRO A 611 -14.00 -9.10 -15.46
N TYR A 612 -13.81 -7.92 -16.04
CA TYR A 612 -13.42 -6.73 -15.28
C TYR A 612 -14.68 -6.02 -14.82
N ILE A 613 -14.74 -5.74 -13.53
CA ILE A 613 -15.89 -5.09 -12.90
C ILE A 613 -15.43 -3.71 -12.42
N PRO A 614 -16.13 -2.62 -12.72
CA PRO A 614 -15.72 -1.29 -12.32
C PRO A 614 -15.67 -1.16 -10.80
N ILE A 615 -14.76 -0.34 -10.30
CA ILE A 615 -14.78 0.05 -8.89
C ILE A 615 -16.04 0.88 -8.64
N VAL A 616 -16.80 0.51 -7.61
CA VAL A 616 -18.04 1.18 -7.23
C VAL A 616 -17.75 2.18 -6.11
N GLU A 617 -18.02 3.45 -6.39
CA GLU A 617 -17.79 4.61 -5.49
C GLU A 617 -19.10 5.35 -5.16
N ASP A 618 -20.15 4.61 -4.83
CA ASP A 618 -21.50 5.08 -4.54
C ASP A 618 -21.74 5.37 -3.04
N HIS A 619 -20.66 5.60 -2.30
CA HIS A 619 -20.68 6.01 -0.89
C HIS A 619 -19.53 6.99 -0.63
N SER A 620 -19.75 7.95 0.27
CA SER A 620 -18.76 9.00 0.53
C SER A 620 -17.44 8.49 1.12
N ILE A 621 -17.45 7.30 1.75
CA ILE A 621 -16.29 6.72 2.45
C ILE A 621 -15.97 5.29 2.01
N ILE A 622 -16.94 4.48 1.61
CA ILE A 622 -16.73 3.03 1.40
C ILE A 622 -16.58 2.81 -0.10
N ILE A 623 -15.57 2.02 -0.48
CA ILE A 623 -15.26 1.69 -1.87
C ILE A 623 -15.44 0.18 -2.05
N ARG A 624 -15.98 -0.25 -3.18
CA ARG A 624 -16.13 -1.68 -3.52
C ARG A 624 -15.41 -2.00 -4.82
N ASP A 625 -14.39 -2.84 -4.73
CA ASP A 625 -13.63 -3.38 -5.86
C ASP A 625 -13.92 -4.88 -6.02
N HIS A 626 -14.90 -5.18 -6.86
CA HIS A 626 -15.33 -6.55 -7.13
C HIS A 626 -14.28 -7.40 -7.85
N ASN A 627 -13.23 -6.80 -8.42
CA ASN A 627 -12.14 -7.56 -9.02
C ASN A 627 -11.33 -8.33 -7.99
N LYS A 628 -11.31 -7.86 -6.74
CA LYS A 628 -10.64 -8.52 -5.61
C LYS A 628 -11.55 -9.51 -4.89
N CYS A 629 -12.87 -9.36 -5.01
CA CYS A 629 -13.86 -10.13 -4.25
C CYS A 629 -13.78 -11.63 -4.54
N ILE A 630 -13.64 -12.42 -3.47
CA ILE A 630 -13.65 -13.90 -3.52
C ILE A 630 -15.00 -14.52 -3.13
N SER A 631 -16.04 -13.70 -3.03
CA SER A 631 -17.42 -14.13 -2.73
C SER A 631 -17.55 -14.92 -1.42
N CYS A 632 -16.69 -14.61 -0.45
CA CYS A 632 -16.65 -15.30 0.84
C CYS A 632 -17.84 -14.99 1.75
N GLY A 633 -18.61 -13.92 1.49
CA GLY A 633 -19.80 -13.55 2.26
C GLY A 633 -19.53 -12.95 3.65
N ARG A 634 -18.28 -12.77 4.07
CA ARG A 634 -17.94 -12.17 5.39
C ARG A 634 -18.55 -10.78 5.57
N CYS A 635 -18.48 -9.94 4.54
CA CYS A 635 -19.03 -8.58 4.58
C CYS A 635 -20.57 -8.55 4.71
N ILE A 636 -21.28 -9.53 4.11
CA ILE A 636 -22.73 -9.67 4.24
C ILE A 636 -23.08 -10.05 5.68
N ALA A 637 -22.44 -11.09 6.21
CA ALA A 637 -22.66 -11.55 7.58
C ALA A 637 -22.31 -10.45 8.61
N ALA A 638 -21.21 -9.72 8.42
CA ALA A 638 -20.86 -8.60 9.29
C ALA A 638 -21.91 -7.47 9.25
N CYS A 639 -22.47 -7.16 8.08
CA CYS A 639 -23.52 -6.15 7.95
C CYS A 639 -24.85 -6.57 8.62
N ALA A 640 -25.19 -7.87 8.60
CA ALA A 640 -26.42 -8.39 9.16
C ALA A 640 -26.32 -8.72 10.66
N GLU A 641 -25.27 -9.44 11.07
CA GLU A 641 -25.17 -10.02 12.42
C GLU A 641 -24.31 -9.19 13.37
N VAL A 642 -23.24 -8.55 12.89
CA VAL A 642 -22.36 -7.75 13.76
C VAL A 642 -22.98 -6.39 14.02
N GLU A 643 -23.28 -5.62 12.98
CA GLU A 643 -23.85 -4.27 13.15
C GLU A 643 -25.39 -4.27 13.22
N GLY A 644 -26.08 -4.98 12.31
CA GLY A 644 -27.55 -5.07 12.27
C GLY A 644 -28.33 -4.41 11.12
N PRO A 645 -27.82 -3.48 10.28
CA PRO A 645 -28.65 -2.81 9.27
C PRO A 645 -29.04 -3.71 8.08
N ASP A 646 -28.31 -4.82 7.87
CA ASP A 646 -28.66 -5.90 6.91
C ASP A 646 -28.84 -5.43 5.44
N ILE A 647 -27.87 -4.67 4.93
CA ILE A 647 -27.95 -3.97 3.64
C ILE A 647 -27.40 -4.77 2.47
N LEU A 648 -26.45 -5.67 2.72
CA LEU A 648 -25.70 -6.36 1.67
C LEU A 648 -26.30 -7.73 1.35
N SER A 649 -26.17 -8.16 0.09
CA SER A 649 -26.54 -9.50 -0.36
C SER A 649 -25.69 -9.98 -1.52
N PHE A 650 -25.79 -11.27 -1.83
CA PHE A 650 -25.25 -11.81 -3.06
C PHE A 650 -26.17 -11.50 -4.25
N TYR A 651 -25.56 -11.28 -5.40
CA TYR A 651 -26.24 -11.27 -6.69
C TYR A 651 -25.32 -11.88 -7.76
N MET A 652 -25.88 -12.22 -8.92
CA MET A 652 -25.14 -12.82 -10.03
C MET A 652 -25.03 -11.82 -11.17
N LYS A 653 -23.80 -11.55 -11.63
CA LYS A 653 -23.53 -10.70 -12.78
C LYS A 653 -22.41 -11.33 -13.63
N HIS A 654 -22.63 -11.43 -14.94
CA HIS A 654 -21.72 -12.10 -15.90
C HIS A 654 -21.27 -13.50 -15.48
N GLY A 655 -22.18 -14.30 -14.89
CA GLY A 655 -21.86 -15.65 -14.43
C GLY A 655 -21.02 -15.71 -13.15
N ARG A 656 -20.73 -14.56 -12.53
CA ARG A 656 -19.95 -14.44 -11.29
C ARG A 656 -20.86 -14.00 -10.13
N GLN A 657 -20.67 -14.61 -8.97
CA GLN A 657 -21.38 -14.23 -7.75
C GLN A 657 -20.67 -13.05 -7.10
N LEU A 658 -21.37 -11.93 -6.88
CA LEU A 658 -20.82 -10.68 -6.34
C LEU A 658 -21.60 -10.22 -5.12
N VAL A 659 -21.09 -9.21 -4.41
CA VAL A 659 -21.73 -8.60 -3.24
C VAL A 659 -22.24 -7.21 -3.58
N GLY A 660 -23.53 -6.96 -3.33
CA GLY A 660 -24.23 -5.72 -3.68
C GLY A 660 -25.22 -5.32 -2.59
N THR A 661 -26.05 -4.31 -2.86
CA THR A 661 -27.12 -3.89 -1.92
C THR A 661 -28.39 -4.72 -2.15
N LYS A 662 -29.12 -5.06 -1.09
CA LYS A 662 -30.37 -5.81 -1.15
C LYS A 662 -31.45 -5.12 -1.95
N SER A 663 -31.55 -3.80 -1.82
CA SER A 663 -32.52 -2.97 -2.52
C SER A 663 -32.21 -2.79 -3.99
N GLY A 664 -30.96 -3.07 -4.42
CA GLY A 664 -30.49 -2.61 -5.69
C GLY A 664 -30.50 -1.07 -5.77
N LEU A 665 -30.05 -0.37 -4.72
CA LEU A 665 -29.80 1.08 -4.76
C LEU A 665 -28.32 1.37 -4.46
N PRO A 666 -27.80 2.55 -4.86
CA PRO A 666 -26.56 3.10 -4.36
C PRO A 666 -26.45 2.98 -2.83
N LEU A 667 -25.27 2.65 -2.30
CA LEU A 667 -25.07 2.36 -0.88
C LEU A 667 -25.44 3.56 0.00
N ASP A 668 -25.13 4.79 -0.43
CA ASP A 668 -25.53 6.02 0.27
C ASP A 668 -27.05 6.25 0.32
N GLN A 669 -27.80 5.73 -0.66
CA GLN A 669 -29.26 5.78 -0.73
C GLN A 669 -29.95 4.64 0.03
N THR A 670 -29.20 3.72 0.64
CA THR A 670 -29.74 2.67 1.52
C THR A 670 -29.74 3.09 3.00
N ASP A 671 -30.22 2.20 3.87
CA ASP A 671 -30.10 2.34 5.33
C ASP A 671 -28.68 2.01 5.85
N CYS A 672 -27.67 1.99 4.98
CA CYS A 672 -26.28 1.90 5.40
C CYS A 672 -25.95 2.99 6.43
N VAL A 673 -25.44 2.59 7.59
CA VAL A 673 -25.10 3.52 8.68
C VAL A 673 -23.64 3.99 8.62
N SER A 674 -22.91 3.65 7.55
CA SER A 674 -21.50 3.98 7.33
C SER A 674 -20.53 3.42 8.39
N CYS A 675 -20.91 2.38 9.14
CA CYS A 675 -20.11 1.80 10.24
C CYS A 675 -18.77 1.22 9.79
N GLY A 676 -18.70 0.68 8.58
CA GLY A 676 -17.50 0.07 8.01
C GLY A 676 -17.22 -1.39 8.45
N GLN A 677 -18.12 -2.06 9.18
CA GLN A 677 -17.89 -3.45 9.60
C GLN A 677 -17.72 -4.42 8.42
N CYS A 678 -18.38 -4.14 7.30
CA CYS A 678 -18.23 -4.89 6.06
C CYS A 678 -16.85 -4.74 5.41
N VAL A 679 -16.19 -3.58 5.61
CA VAL A 679 -14.82 -3.29 5.17
C VAL A 679 -13.83 -4.01 6.09
N ASN A 680 -13.96 -3.85 7.40
CA ASN A 680 -13.10 -4.49 8.39
C ASN A 680 -13.14 -6.04 8.30
N ALA A 681 -14.28 -6.61 7.91
CA ALA A 681 -14.43 -8.06 7.72
C ALA A 681 -13.90 -8.61 6.38
N CYS A 682 -13.36 -7.78 5.47
CA CYS A 682 -12.96 -8.22 4.14
C CYS A 682 -11.54 -8.85 4.14
N PRO A 683 -11.35 -10.12 3.72
CA PRO A 683 -10.05 -10.80 3.76
C PRO A 683 -9.09 -10.48 2.59
N CYS A 684 -9.52 -9.62 1.66
CA CYS A 684 -8.83 -9.46 0.37
C CYS A 684 -8.88 -8.03 -0.20
N GLY A 685 -9.31 -7.04 0.59
CA GLY A 685 -9.40 -5.65 0.16
C GLY A 685 -10.43 -5.36 -0.93
N ALA A 686 -11.44 -6.20 -1.08
CA ALA A 686 -12.54 -5.99 -2.03
C ALA A 686 -13.56 -4.94 -1.56
N LEU A 687 -13.71 -4.79 -0.25
CA LEU A 687 -14.35 -3.63 0.36
C LEU A 687 -13.25 -2.87 1.09
N ASP A 688 -13.19 -1.57 0.85
CA ASP A 688 -12.17 -0.69 1.39
C ASP A 688 -12.82 0.65 1.78
N TYR A 689 -12.06 1.57 2.36
CA TYR A 689 -12.50 2.90 2.73
C TYR A 689 -11.52 3.99 2.28
N ARG A 690 -12.03 5.22 2.18
CA ARG A 690 -11.22 6.39 1.81
C ARG A 690 -10.29 6.76 2.97
N SER A 691 -9.05 6.30 2.87
CA SER A 691 -7.96 6.65 3.79
C SER A 691 -7.69 8.16 3.77
N GLU A 692 -7.47 8.73 4.96
CA GLU A 692 -7.10 10.15 5.12
C GLU A 692 -5.61 10.35 5.44
N ILE A 693 -4.84 9.25 5.55
CA ILE A 693 -3.39 9.26 5.86
C ILE A 693 -2.62 10.24 4.98
N GLY A 694 -2.83 10.18 3.66
CA GLY A 694 -2.11 11.07 2.74
C GLY A 694 -2.43 12.55 2.97
N ARG A 695 -3.67 12.88 3.36
CA ARG A 695 -4.07 14.26 3.66
C ARG A 695 -3.45 14.73 4.97
N VAL A 696 -3.44 13.88 5.99
CA VAL A 696 -2.80 14.17 7.28
C VAL A 696 -1.30 14.35 7.11
N PHE A 697 -0.59 13.46 6.40
CA PHE A 697 0.84 13.65 6.14
C PHE A 697 1.14 14.95 5.40
N ARG A 698 0.30 15.39 4.47
CA ARG A 698 0.49 16.69 3.82
C ARG A 698 0.37 17.85 4.80
N ALA A 699 -0.59 17.79 5.73
CA ALA A 699 -0.72 18.79 6.79
C ALA A 699 0.48 18.77 7.75
N LEU A 700 0.97 17.59 8.12
CA LEU A 700 2.16 17.41 8.97
C LEU A 700 3.45 17.97 8.33
N ASN A 701 3.55 17.95 7.00
CA ASN A 701 4.70 18.47 6.26
C ASN A 701 4.46 19.90 5.71
N ASP A 702 3.40 20.58 6.13
CA ASP A 702 3.12 21.96 5.73
C ASP A 702 3.54 22.92 6.85
N LEU A 703 4.63 23.66 6.63
CA LEU A 703 5.17 24.62 7.61
C LEU A 703 4.19 25.78 7.93
N GLY A 704 3.16 25.98 7.12
CA GLY A 704 2.11 26.97 7.37
C GLY A 704 0.96 26.44 8.24
N LYS A 705 1.01 25.19 8.69
CA LYS A 705 -0.06 24.58 9.51
C LYS A 705 0.45 24.18 10.89
N THR A 706 -0.40 24.38 11.89
CA THR A 706 -0.24 23.75 13.22
C THR A 706 -1.17 22.55 13.28
N THR A 707 -0.62 21.36 13.48
CA THR A 707 -1.36 20.10 13.49
C THR A 707 -1.67 19.63 14.90
N VAL A 708 -2.95 19.33 15.14
CA VAL A 708 -3.44 18.84 16.43
C VAL A 708 -4.03 17.45 16.23
N ALA A 709 -3.66 16.50 17.06
CA ALA A 709 -4.33 15.21 17.16
C ALA A 709 -5.04 15.06 18.51
N PHE A 710 -6.18 14.36 18.53
CA PHE A 710 -6.77 13.87 19.77
C PHE A 710 -7.24 12.42 19.65
N VAL A 711 -7.15 11.63 20.74
CA VAL A 711 -7.24 10.17 20.67
C VAL A 711 -8.30 9.57 21.60
N ALA A 712 -9.23 8.81 21.03
CA ALA A 712 -10.34 8.18 21.74
C ALA A 712 -9.91 7.17 22.83
N PRO A 713 -10.72 6.97 23.89
CA PRO A 713 -10.46 6.02 24.97
C PRO A 713 -10.07 4.62 24.52
N ALA A 714 -10.87 4.02 23.62
CA ALA A 714 -10.70 2.63 23.18
C ALA A 714 -9.35 2.34 22.50
N VAL A 715 -8.68 3.36 21.92
CA VAL A 715 -7.36 3.21 21.25
C VAL A 715 -6.30 2.67 22.19
N ARG A 716 -6.38 2.99 23.48
CA ARG A 716 -5.47 2.49 24.53
C ARG A 716 -5.42 0.97 24.59
N SER A 717 -6.56 0.32 24.37
CA SER A 717 -6.65 -1.14 24.42
C SER A 717 -5.87 -1.82 23.30
N VAL A 718 -5.92 -1.27 22.09
CA VAL A 718 -5.20 -1.79 20.93
C VAL A 718 -3.70 -1.47 21.02
N VAL A 719 -3.34 -0.29 21.49
CA VAL A 719 -1.93 0.08 21.69
C VAL A 719 -1.27 -0.80 22.75
N SER A 720 -1.98 -1.08 23.85
CA SER A 720 -1.52 -1.97 24.91
C SER A 720 -1.25 -3.38 24.41
N SER A 721 -2.16 -3.95 23.59
CA SER A 721 -1.96 -5.27 22.99
C SER A 721 -0.89 -5.29 21.90
N GLN A 722 -0.86 -4.29 21.01
CA GLN A 722 0.02 -4.26 19.82
C GLN A 722 1.49 -4.08 20.21
N TYR A 723 1.76 -3.19 21.16
CA TYR A 723 3.12 -2.84 21.57
C TYR A 723 3.54 -3.48 22.89
N GLY A 724 2.67 -4.29 23.51
CA GLY A 724 2.95 -4.93 24.80
C GLY A 724 3.13 -3.94 25.96
N VAL A 725 2.57 -2.72 25.85
CA VAL A 725 2.68 -1.68 26.88
C VAL A 725 1.61 -1.89 27.95
N SER A 726 1.94 -1.57 29.21
CA SER A 726 0.99 -1.66 30.33
C SER A 726 -0.20 -0.71 30.17
N TYR A 727 -1.34 -1.00 30.83
CA TYR A 727 -2.51 -0.11 30.78
C TYR A 727 -2.23 1.28 31.38
N GLN A 728 -1.30 1.37 32.33
CA GLN A 728 -0.86 2.62 32.94
C GLN A 728 -0.03 3.47 31.98
N GLU A 729 0.79 2.84 31.14
CA GLU A 729 1.67 3.53 30.19
C GLU A 729 1.00 3.82 28.84
N ALA A 730 -0.08 3.09 28.49
CA ALA A 730 -0.74 3.19 27.19
C ALA A 730 -1.07 4.64 26.78
N SER A 731 -1.61 5.46 27.69
CA SER A 731 -1.90 6.89 27.44
C SER A 731 -0.65 7.67 27.05
N ARG A 732 0.44 7.49 27.82
CA ARG A 732 1.70 8.23 27.59
C ARG A 732 2.43 7.77 26.34
N PHE A 733 2.36 6.47 26.06
CA PHE A 733 2.92 5.89 24.85
C PHE A 733 2.21 6.42 23.60
N ILE A 734 0.88 6.52 23.60
CA ILE A 734 0.11 7.11 22.49
C ILE A 734 0.54 8.54 22.21
N ALA A 735 0.64 9.38 23.25
CA ALA A 735 1.08 10.77 23.08
C ALA A 735 2.51 10.84 22.51
N GLY A 736 3.41 10.00 23.01
CA GLY A 736 4.76 9.80 22.46
C GLY A 736 4.76 9.41 20.99
N LEU A 737 3.95 8.42 20.62
CA LEU A 737 3.86 7.87 19.28
C LEU A 737 3.36 8.92 18.28
N LEU A 738 2.30 9.65 18.60
CA LEU A 738 1.76 10.69 17.71
C LEU A 738 2.71 11.87 17.54
N LYS A 739 3.44 12.20 18.60
CA LYS A 739 4.53 13.17 18.52
C LYS A 739 5.66 12.69 17.62
N LYS A 740 6.00 11.40 17.69
CA LYS A 740 6.99 10.79 16.80
C LYS A 740 6.53 10.73 15.34
N ILE A 741 5.22 10.55 15.10
CA ILE A 741 4.62 10.62 13.76
C ILE A 741 4.73 12.03 13.17
N GLY A 742 4.64 13.07 14.01
CA GLY A 742 4.93 14.46 13.65
C GLY A 742 3.92 15.50 14.13
N PHE A 743 2.95 15.15 14.97
CA PHE A 743 1.92 16.12 15.41
C PHE A 743 2.46 17.20 16.36
N ASP A 744 2.07 18.46 16.12
CA ASP A 744 2.51 19.62 16.92
C ASP A 744 1.87 19.66 18.31
N LYS A 745 0.63 19.20 18.45
CA LYS A 745 -0.04 19.00 19.75
C LYS A 745 -0.84 17.70 19.74
N VAL A 746 -0.86 17.03 20.89
CA VAL A 746 -1.62 15.79 21.08
C VAL A 746 -2.43 15.93 22.35
N PHE A 747 -3.76 15.85 22.22
CA PHE A 747 -4.71 15.96 23.30
C PHE A 747 -5.41 14.64 23.59
N ASP A 748 -6.00 14.54 24.76
CA ASP A 748 -6.76 13.37 25.15
C ASP A 748 -8.25 13.57 24.82
N PHE A 749 -8.81 12.75 23.92
CA PHE A 749 -10.24 12.80 23.59
C PHE A 749 -11.13 12.55 24.82
N THR A 750 -10.61 11.85 25.82
CA THR A 750 -11.31 11.54 27.06
C THR A 750 -11.75 12.82 27.79
N PHE A 751 -11.03 13.93 27.61
CA PHE A 751 -11.46 15.25 28.05
C PHE A 751 -12.84 15.62 27.48
N ALA A 752 -13.02 15.45 26.17
CA ALA A 752 -14.29 15.76 25.53
C ALA A 752 -15.39 14.73 25.88
N ALA A 753 -15.03 13.51 26.26
CA ALA A 753 -16.00 12.56 26.81
C ALA A 753 -16.56 13.06 28.15
N ASP A 754 -15.70 13.60 29.03
CA ASP A 754 -16.15 14.26 30.26
C ASP A 754 -17.04 15.47 29.96
N LEU A 755 -16.68 16.27 28.95
CA LEU A 755 -17.49 17.41 28.49
C LEU A 755 -18.88 16.97 28.02
N THR A 756 -18.95 15.90 27.22
CA THR A 756 -20.22 15.33 26.78
C THR A 756 -21.08 14.88 27.96
N ILE A 757 -20.51 14.24 28.99
CA ILE A 757 -21.29 13.85 30.18
C ILE A 757 -21.87 15.05 30.90
N VAL A 758 -21.09 16.13 31.06
CA VAL A 758 -21.57 17.33 31.75
C VAL A 758 -22.76 17.95 31.00
N GLU A 759 -22.69 18.06 29.67
CA GLU A 759 -23.80 18.58 28.86
C GLU A 759 -24.99 17.62 28.78
N GLU A 760 -24.76 16.36 28.39
CA GLU A 760 -25.79 15.36 28.09
C GLU A 760 -26.55 14.93 29.35
N THR A 761 -25.87 14.85 30.50
CA THR A 761 -26.53 14.56 31.78
C THR A 761 -27.34 15.77 32.25
N THR A 762 -26.88 17.00 32.00
CA THR A 762 -27.64 18.21 32.35
C THR A 762 -28.92 18.31 31.49
N GLU A 763 -28.82 17.99 30.20
CA GLU A 763 -29.98 17.85 29.31
C GLU A 763 -30.95 16.77 29.81
N PHE A 764 -30.43 15.58 30.16
CA PHE A 764 -31.22 14.47 30.69
C PHE A 764 -31.98 14.85 31.95
N LEU A 765 -31.32 15.46 32.93
CA LEU A 765 -31.95 15.89 34.18
C LEU A 765 -33.06 16.92 33.93
N THR A 766 -32.88 17.80 32.94
CA THR A 766 -33.90 18.78 32.52
C THR A 766 -35.12 18.11 31.86
N ARG A 767 -34.89 17.11 30.99
CA ARG A 767 -35.97 16.32 30.38
C ARG A 767 -36.72 15.47 31.40
N LEU A 768 -36.00 14.87 32.35
CA LEU A 768 -36.56 14.07 33.44
C LEU A 768 -37.47 14.92 34.35
N GLN A 769 -37.05 16.15 34.68
CA GLN A 769 -37.88 17.08 35.48
C GLN A 769 -39.13 17.56 34.74
N SER A 770 -39.03 17.75 33.42
CA SER A 770 -40.15 18.24 32.60
C SER A 770 -41.08 17.15 32.08
N HIS A 771 -40.70 15.86 32.21
CA HIS A 771 -41.36 14.69 31.62
C HIS A 771 -41.65 14.84 30.12
N LYS A 772 -40.74 15.50 29.39
CA LYS A 772 -40.86 15.70 27.94
C LYS A 772 -39.75 14.96 27.21
N ARG A 773 -40.13 14.22 26.16
CA ARG A 773 -39.19 13.52 25.25
C ARG A 773 -38.27 12.55 26.00
N ILE A 774 -38.89 11.75 26.87
CA ILE A 774 -38.29 10.61 27.59
C ILE A 774 -38.81 9.31 26.92
N PRO A 775 -37.98 8.27 26.72
CA PRO A 775 -36.56 8.16 27.09
C PRO A 775 -35.64 9.12 26.31
N GLN A 776 -34.59 9.64 26.95
CA GLN A 776 -33.50 10.30 26.23
C GLN A 776 -32.57 9.22 25.65
N PHE A 777 -32.32 9.27 24.35
CA PHE A 777 -31.31 8.44 23.69
C PHE A 777 -29.98 9.18 23.58
N THR A 778 -28.88 8.46 23.79
CA THR A 778 -27.54 9.01 23.52
C THR A 778 -27.35 9.33 22.04
N SER A 779 -26.56 10.36 21.72
CA SER A 779 -26.27 10.79 20.34
C SER A 779 -24.80 10.61 19.91
N CYS A 780 -23.93 10.10 20.79
CA CYS A 780 -22.48 10.08 20.57
C CYS A 780 -22.00 9.06 19.51
N CYS A 781 -22.81 8.03 19.20
CA CYS A 781 -22.50 6.98 18.23
C CYS A 781 -23.05 7.36 16.83
N PRO A 782 -22.20 7.63 15.83
CA PRO A 782 -22.67 8.05 14.50
C PRO A 782 -23.40 6.94 13.74
N GLY A 783 -23.07 5.67 13.99
CA GLY A 783 -23.81 4.54 13.41
C GLY A 783 -25.27 4.51 13.89
N TRP A 784 -25.50 4.84 15.16
CA TRP A 784 -26.83 4.95 15.75
C TRP A 784 -27.59 6.17 15.20
N VAL A 785 -26.97 7.35 15.18
CA VAL A 785 -27.60 8.57 14.63
C VAL A 785 -28.00 8.36 13.16
N ASN A 786 -27.08 7.82 12.34
CA ASN A 786 -27.36 7.53 10.93
C ASN A 786 -28.50 6.52 10.77
N PHE A 787 -28.64 5.57 11.70
CA PHE A 787 -29.72 4.59 11.69
C PHE A 787 -31.08 5.25 11.94
N VAL A 788 -31.15 6.14 12.94
CA VAL A 788 -32.34 6.93 13.26
C VAL A 788 -32.76 7.80 12.09
N GLU A 789 -31.86 8.63 11.55
CA GLU A 789 -32.22 9.56 10.46
C GLU A 789 -32.69 8.86 9.18
N ARG A 790 -32.23 7.61 8.94
CA ARG A 790 -32.50 6.85 7.72
C ARG A 790 -33.68 5.89 7.83
N ARG A 791 -33.85 5.22 8.97
CA ARG A 791 -34.84 4.15 9.16
C ARG A 791 -35.95 4.51 10.16
N TYR A 792 -35.65 5.29 11.20
CA TYR A 792 -36.60 5.63 12.28
C TYR A 792 -36.58 7.13 12.62
N PRO A 793 -36.84 8.04 11.66
CA PRO A 793 -36.73 9.48 11.88
C PRO A 793 -37.67 10.02 12.97
N GLU A 794 -38.72 9.27 13.32
CA GLU A 794 -39.65 9.53 14.42
C GLU A 794 -38.95 9.58 15.79
N ILE A 795 -37.77 8.97 15.91
CA ILE A 795 -36.98 8.89 17.14
C ILE A 795 -36.08 10.13 17.33
N ILE A 796 -35.86 10.95 16.28
CA ILE A 796 -35.02 12.16 16.35
C ILE A 796 -35.32 13.06 17.55
N PRO A 797 -36.59 13.36 17.92
CA PRO A 797 -36.89 14.21 19.07
C PRO A 797 -36.38 13.67 20.42
N TYR A 798 -36.14 12.36 20.52
CA TYR A 798 -35.68 11.69 21.73
C TYR A 798 -34.15 11.61 21.82
N LEU A 799 -33.42 11.86 20.73
CA LEU A 799 -31.95 11.97 20.76
C LEU A 799 -31.52 13.16 21.64
N SER A 800 -30.39 12.99 22.33
CA SER A 800 -29.68 14.11 22.94
C SER A 800 -29.27 15.11 21.86
N SER A 801 -29.40 16.40 22.18
CA SER A 801 -28.92 17.47 21.31
C SER A 801 -27.41 17.64 21.37
N CYS A 802 -26.73 17.02 22.35
CA CYS A 802 -25.29 17.10 22.49
C CYS A 802 -24.59 16.56 21.23
N LYS A 803 -23.56 17.28 20.77
CA LYS A 803 -22.59 16.77 19.81
C LYS A 803 -21.86 15.56 20.42
N SER A 804 -21.34 14.68 19.59
CA SER A 804 -20.47 13.62 20.10
C SER A 804 -19.16 14.20 20.67
N PRO A 805 -18.44 13.46 21.53
CA PRO A 805 -17.15 13.93 22.05
C PRO A 805 -16.14 14.33 20.96
N GLN A 806 -16.21 13.69 19.77
CA GLN A 806 -15.36 14.07 18.64
C GLN A 806 -15.64 15.49 18.16
N MET A 807 -16.93 15.82 17.98
CA MET A 807 -17.35 17.11 17.45
C MET A 807 -17.27 18.20 18.54
N MET A 808 -17.53 17.86 19.80
CA MET A 808 -17.27 18.77 20.93
C MET A 808 -15.78 19.12 21.02
N MET A 809 -14.88 18.14 20.97
CA MET A 809 -13.44 18.41 20.99
C MET A 809 -13.01 19.29 19.83
N GLY A 810 -13.48 18.98 18.61
CA GLY A 810 -13.20 19.78 17.42
C GLY A 810 -13.64 21.23 17.58
N ALA A 811 -14.89 21.45 18.00
CA ALA A 811 -15.44 22.78 18.25
C ALA A 811 -14.67 23.54 19.34
N THR A 812 -14.36 22.89 20.47
CA THR A 812 -13.58 23.51 21.56
C THR A 812 -12.15 23.86 21.10
N VAL A 813 -11.49 22.99 20.33
CA VAL A 813 -10.14 23.26 19.81
C VAL A 813 -10.14 24.37 18.76
N LYS A 814 -11.14 24.43 17.88
CA LYS A 814 -11.23 25.44 16.81
C LYS A 814 -11.68 26.83 17.25
N ASN A 815 -12.17 26.96 18.48
CA ASN A 815 -12.64 28.23 19.04
C ASN A 815 -11.80 28.62 20.28
N HIS A 816 -11.94 27.89 21.39
CA HIS A 816 -11.23 28.21 22.64
C HIS A 816 -9.70 28.09 22.52
N PHE A 817 -9.17 27.01 21.92
CA PHE A 817 -7.70 26.85 21.86
C PHE A 817 -7.04 27.85 20.90
N THR A 818 -7.71 28.20 19.79
CA THR A 818 -7.22 29.23 18.86
C THR A 818 -7.22 30.62 19.49
N GLU A 819 -8.24 30.97 20.28
CA GLU A 819 -8.26 32.20 21.06
C GLU A 819 -7.13 32.23 22.11
N LEU A 820 -6.93 31.11 22.82
CA LEU A 820 -5.89 31.00 23.85
C LEU A 820 -4.46 31.08 23.29
N THR A 821 -4.25 30.63 22.06
CA THR A 821 -2.90 30.52 21.45
C THR A 821 -2.63 31.54 20.35
N GLU A 822 -3.62 32.40 20.03
CA GLU A 822 -3.55 33.39 18.96
C GLU A 822 -3.25 32.78 17.57
N ILE A 823 -3.62 31.51 17.36
CA ILE A 823 -3.48 30.82 16.06
C ILE A 823 -4.73 31.09 15.21
N ASP A 824 -4.56 31.49 13.95
CA ASP A 824 -5.68 31.59 13.01
C ASP A 824 -6.34 30.21 12.84
N PRO A 825 -7.67 30.07 13.07
CA PRO A 825 -8.38 28.80 12.91
C PRO A 825 -8.19 28.10 11.56
N LYS A 826 -7.85 28.84 10.49
CA LYS A 826 -7.55 28.31 9.16
C LYS A 826 -6.19 27.61 9.09
N ASP A 827 -5.26 27.99 9.96
CA ASP A 827 -3.91 27.43 10.04
C ASP A 827 -3.80 26.29 11.04
N LEU A 828 -4.82 26.13 11.90
CA LEU A 828 -4.97 24.92 12.71
C LEU A 828 -5.55 23.76 11.88
N TYR A 829 -4.90 22.61 11.88
CA TYR A 829 -5.40 21.38 11.25
C TYR A 829 -5.71 20.32 12.31
N VAL A 830 -6.99 20.03 12.52
CA VAL A 830 -7.45 19.17 13.64
C VAL A 830 -7.75 17.75 13.17
N VAL A 831 -7.10 16.77 13.78
CA VAL A 831 -7.20 15.33 13.46
C VAL A 831 -7.76 14.54 14.63
N SER A 832 -8.86 13.84 14.38
CA SER A 832 -9.45 12.91 15.34
C SER A 832 -8.93 11.50 15.13
N ILE A 833 -8.49 10.80 16.18
CA ILE A 833 -8.04 9.41 16.12
C ILE A 833 -9.01 8.54 16.92
N VAL A 834 -9.75 7.69 16.22
CA VAL A 834 -10.94 6.99 16.76
C VAL A 834 -11.02 5.56 16.25
N PRO A 835 -11.70 4.65 16.95
CA PRO A 835 -11.85 3.25 16.51
C PRO A 835 -12.98 3.05 15.50
N CYS A 836 -13.37 4.08 14.73
CA CYS A 836 -14.64 4.06 13.99
C CYS A 836 -14.51 4.71 12.61
N ILE A 837 -14.95 4.00 11.56
CA ILE A 837 -15.03 4.54 10.20
C ILE A 837 -16.19 5.54 10.06
N ALA A 838 -17.34 5.29 10.70
CA ALA A 838 -18.48 6.22 10.66
C ALA A 838 -18.17 7.61 11.23
N LYS A 839 -17.14 7.74 12.07
CA LYS A 839 -16.68 9.05 12.56
C LYS A 839 -16.10 9.93 11.44
N LYS A 840 -15.58 9.36 10.34
CA LYS A 840 -15.23 10.09 9.12
C LYS A 840 -16.47 10.71 8.46
N TYR A 841 -17.60 9.97 8.48
CA TYR A 841 -18.88 10.46 7.95
C TYR A 841 -19.40 11.62 8.79
N GLU A 842 -19.36 11.45 10.12
CA GLU A 842 -19.75 12.49 11.06
C GLU A 842 -18.94 13.78 10.85
N ALA A 843 -17.60 13.72 10.85
CA ALA A 843 -16.77 14.91 10.65
C ALA A 843 -16.94 15.59 9.27
N ALA A 844 -17.48 14.89 8.28
CA ALA A 844 -17.73 15.44 6.95
C ALA A 844 -19.10 16.15 6.83
N ARG A 845 -19.96 16.05 7.84
CA ARG A 845 -21.30 16.66 7.83
C ARG A 845 -21.24 18.19 7.73
N PRO A 846 -22.15 18.81 6.95
CA PRO A 846 -22.14 20.25 6.72
C PRO A 846 -22.41 21.08 7.98
N GLU A 847 -23.18 20.56 8.94
CA GLU A 847 -23.57 21.23 10.18
C GLU A 847 -22.43 21.35 11.21
N PHE A 848 -21.34 20.57 11.11
CA PHE A 848 -20.21 20.64 12.03
C PHE A 848 -19.14 21.62 11.58
N ARG A 849 -19.56 22.89 11.55
CA ARG A 849 -18.74 24.03 11.17
C ARG A 849 -19.07 25.26 12.01
N SER A 850 -18.05 25.91 12.53
CA SER A 850 -18.13 27.28 13.06
C SER A 850 -17.58 28.24 12.01
N GLU A 851 -18.37 29.26 11.63
CA GLU A 851 -17.97 30.28 10.63
C GLU A 851 -17.47 29.70 9.29
N GLY A 852 -18.00 28.55 8.87
CA GLY A 852 -17.62 27.84 7.63
C GLY A 852 -16.38 26.96 7.74
N ILE A 853 -15.64 27.02 8.86
CA ILE A 853 -14.48 26.18 9.17
C ILE A 853 -14.98 24.90 9.82
N ARG A 854 -14.43 23.73 9.43
CA ARG A 854 -14.83 22.45 10.03
C ARG A 854 -14.29 22.31 11.44
N ASP A 855 -15.12 21.74 12.32
CA ASP A 855 -14.73 21.39 13.69
C ASP A 855 -13.56 20.38 13.69
N VAL A 856 -13.60 19.41 12.76
CA VAL A 856 -12.55 18.39 12.57
C VAL A 856 -12.17 18.30 11.10
N ASP A 857 -10.85 18.37 10.82
CA ASP A 857 -10.35 18.40 9.46
C ASP A 857 -10.15 17.02 8.83
N ALA A 858 -9.72 16.06 9.63
CA ALA A 858 -9.57 14.66 9.24
C ALA A 858 -9.80 13.73 10.44
N VAL A 859 -10.14 12.49 10.14
CA VAL A 859 -10.36 11.41 11.10
C VAL A 859 -9.51 10.22 10.67
N LEU A 860 -8.61 9.78 11.54
CA LEU A 860 -7.85 8.55 11.38
C LEU A 860 -8.46 7.46 12.24
N THR A 861 -8.56 6.26 11.68
CA THR A 861 -8.86 5.07 12.46
C THR A 861 -7.68 4.67 13.35
N SER A 862 -7.87 3.79 14.32
CA SER A 862 -6.74 3.22 15.07
C SER A 862 -5.83 2.40 14.16
N THR A 863 -6.42 1.68 13.19
CA THR A 863 -5.65 0.97 12.16
C THR A 863 -4.84 1.95 11.31
N GLU A 864 -5.41 3.07 10.84
CA GLU A 864 -4.63 4.09 10.09
C GLU A 864 -3.54 4.73 10.95
N MET A 865 -3.75 4.90 12.26
CA MET A 865 -2.71 5.41 13.15
C MET A 865 -1.53 4.44 13.27
N LEU A 866 -1.80 3.14 13.43
CA LEU A 866 -0.77 2.11 13.45
C LEU A 866 -0.07 2.02 12.08
N GLU A 867 -0.86 2.02 11.00
CA GLU A 867 -0.35 2.05 9.63
C GLU A 867 0.56 3.25 9.41
N MET A 868 0.21 4.44 9.90
CA MET A 868 1.09 5.62 9.82
C MET A 868 2.42 5.45 10.56
N ALA A 869 2.42 4.74 11.70
CA ALA A 869 3.65 4.42 12.43
C ALA A 869 4.51 3.42 11.66
N ASP A 870 3.91 2.36 11.13
CA ASP A 870 4.57 1.33 10.32
C ASP A 870 5.12 1.93 9.02
N ILE A 871 4.32 2.76 8.36
CA ILE A 871 4.69 3.53 7.19
C ILE A 871 5.92 4.41 7.47
N LYS A 872 5.99 5.07 8.63
CA LYS A 872 7.15 5.88 9.05
C LYS A 872 8.33 5.04 9.55
N LEU A 873 8.17 3.71 9.64
CA LEU A 873 9.12 2.75 10.19
C LEU A 873 9.50 3.10 11.63
N ILE A 874 8.50 3.43 12.45
CA ILE A 874 8.67 3.76 13.88
C ILE A 874 8.67 2.46 14.68
N GLU A 875 9.77 2.14 15.34
CA GLU A 875 9.84 1.02 16.27
C GLU A 875 9.36 1.45 17.67
N PRO A 876 8.88 0.53 18.53
CA PRO A 876 8.42 0.89 19.88
C PRO A 876 9.53 1.55 20.73
N ALA A 877 10.79 1.18 20.49
CA ALA A 877 11.95 1.77 21.15
C ALA A 877 12.21 3.23 20.74
N ASP A 878 11.61 3.71 19.64
CA ASP A 878 11.74 5.09 19.15
C ASP A 878 10.79 6.07 19.81
N VAL A 879 9.81 5.53 20.55
CA VAL A 879 8.73 6.28 21.18
C VAL A 879 9.13 6.59 22.61
N GLU A 880 9.32 7.87 22.88
CA GLU A 880 9.49 8.36 24.26
C GLU A 880 8.10 8.62 24.88
N PRO A 881 7.68 7.88 25.93
CA PRO A 881 6.37 8.07 26.54
C PRO A 881 6.26 9.41 27.27
N GLN A 882 5.29 10.23 26.90
CA GLN A 882 5.08 11.57 27.44
C GLN A 882 3.61 11.85 27.74
N ASP A 883 3.33 12.87 28.53
CA ASP A 883 1.94 13.23 28.83
C ASP A 883 1.26 13.93 27.64
N PHE A 884 -0.08 13.88 27.61
CA PHE A 884 -0.87 14.72 26.72
C PHE A 884 -0.64 16.21 26.97
N CYS A 885 -0.84 17.02 25.94
CA CYS A 885 -0.58 18.46 25.97
C CYS A 885 -1.65 19.22 26.77
N GLU A 886 -1.24 20.27 27.47
CA GLU A 886 -2.13 21.31 27.98
C GLU A 886 -2.80 22.07 26.81
N PRO A 887 -4.04 22.58 26.96
CA PRO A 887 -4.79 22.73 28.21
C PRO A 887 -5.81 21.59 28.51
N TYR A 888 -5.84 20.55 27.68
CA TYR A 888 -6.83 19.45 27.76
C TYR A 888 -6.17 18.13 28.20
N LYS A 889 -5.37 18.21 29.27
CA LYS A 889 -4.51 17.10 29.69
C LYS A 889 -5.20 16.16 30.67
N ARG A 890 -5.94 16.70 31.65
CA ARG A 890 -6.52 15.94 32.75
C ARG A 890 -7.85 15.33 32.34
N VAL A 891 -8.08 14.09 32.74
CA VAL A 891 -9.23 13.29 32.34
C VAL A 891 -9.75 12.47 33.52
N SER A 892 -11.04 12.13 33.49
CA SER A 892 -11.65 11.26 34.50
C SER A 892 -11.76 9.80 34.03
N GLY A 893 -11.84 8.88 34.99
CA GLY A 893 -12.13 7.47 34.75
C GLY A 893 -13.50 7.22 34.12
N ALA A 894 -14.49 8.09 34.38
CA ALA A 894 -15.80 8.03 33.71
C ALA A 894 -15.67 8.27 32.21
N GLY A 895 -14.89 9.27 31.80
CA GLY A 895 -14.58 9.52 30.39
C GLY A 895 -13.83 8.34 29.73
N ILE A 896 -12.97 7.64 30.46
CA ILE A 896 -12.23 6.48 29.91
C ILE A 896 -13.17 5.32 29.56
N LEU A 897 -14.23 5.12 30.34
CA LEU A 897 -15.18 4.02 30.12
C LEU A 897 -16.02 4.18 28.84
N PHE A 898 -16.11 5.38 28.25
CA PHE A 898 -16.84 5.64 27.00
C PHE A 898 -16.51 4.67 25.86
N GLY A 899 -15.28 4.12 25.86
CA GLY A 899 -14.85 3.18 24.83
C GLY A 899 -15.59 1.84 24.86
N ALA A 900 -16.22 1.47 25.97
CA ALA A 900 -16.94 0.22 26.16
C ALA A 900 -18.46 0.45 26.30
N SER A 901 -19.26 -0.53 25.86
CA SER A 901 -20.71 -0.48 26.03
C SER A 901 -21.10 -0.40 27.51
N GLY A 902 -21.96 0.56 27.82
CA GLY A 902 -22.43 0.88 29.17
C GLY A 902 -21.58 1.94 29.87
N GLY A 903 -20.44 2.32 29.29
CA GLY A 903 -19.58 3.33 29.88
C GLY A 903 -20.18 4.74 29.86
N VAL A 904 -20.99 5.08 28.84
CA VAL A 904 -21.66 6.38 28.76
C VAL A 904 -22.79 6.43 29.79
N ALA A 905 -23.61 5.39 29.85
CA ALA A 905 -24.65 5.23 30.86
C ALA A 905 -24.08 5.26 32.29
N GLU A 906 -22.99 4.53 32.54
CA GLU A 906 -22.32 4.53 33.84
C GLU A 906 -21.80 5.91 34.22
N ALA A 907 -21.16 6.61 33.29
CA ALA A 907 -20.66 7.96 33.51
C ALA A 907 -21.78 8.98 33.78
N ALA A 908 -22.89 8.89 33.03
CA ALA A 908 -24.08 9.71 33.24
C ALA A 908 -24.74 9.43 34.60
N LEU A 909 -24.82 8.16 35.01
CA LEU A 909 -25.36 7.75 36.31
C LEU A 909 -24.53 8.29 37.48
N ARG A 910 -23.19 8.25 37.38
CA ARG A 910 -22.28 8.83 38.39
C ARG A 910 -22.59 10.31 38.67
N MET A 911 -22.93 11.08 37.65
CA MET A 911 -23.30 12.50 37.80
C MET A 911 -24.77 12.69 38.18
N ALA A 912 -25.69 11.95 37.57
CA ALA A 912 -27.12 12.07 37.80
C ALA A 912 -27.50 11.78 39.26
N VAL A 913 -26.91 10.74 39.88
CA VAL A 913 -27.16 10.39 41.27
C VAL A 913 -26.74 11.51 42.21
N GLU A 914 -25.56 12.11 42.03
CA GLU A 914 -25.12 13.24 42.85
C GLU A 914 -26.02 14.46 42.70
N LYS A 915 -26.47 14.76 41.48
CA LYS A 915 -27.36 15.91 41.23
C LYS A 915 -28.77 15.70 41.78
N LEU A 916 -29.30 14.46 41.71
CA LEU A 916 -30.61 14.11 42.25
C LEU A 916 -30.61 14.02 43.78
N THR A 917 -29.52 13.53 44.37
CA THR A 917 -29.37 13.42 45.82
C THR A 917 -28.89 14.73 46.47
N GLY A 918 -28.08 15.54 45.78
CA GLY A 918 -27.36 16.66 46.38
C GLY A 918 -26.23 16.22 47.32
N GLU A 919 -25.84 14.94 47.30
CA GLU A 919 -24.78 14.35 48.11
C GLU A 919 -23.64 13.87 47.22
N VAL A 920 -22.40 13.99 47.70
CA VAL A 920 -21.22 13.54 46.95
C VAL A 920 -21.12 12.02 47.03
N LEU A 921 -21.08 11.36 45.88
CA LEU A 921 -20.98 9.92 45.76
C LEU A 921 -19.52 9.50 45.95
N THR A 922 -19.26 8.68 46.97
CA THR A 922 -17.91 8.24 47.37
C THR A 922 -17.72 6.72 47.28
N ASP A 923 -18.75 5.92 47.61
CA ASP A 923 -18.60 4.47 47.79
C ASP A 923 -19.24 3.59 46.69
N GLN A 924 -20.06 4.14 45.79
CA GLN A 924 -20.80 3.38 44.75
C GLN A 924 -20.60 3.96 43.34
N LEU A 925 -19.38 3.88 42.82
CA LEU A 925 -19.02 4.40 41.47
C LEU A 925 -19.10 3.35 40.36
N ASP A 926 -19.14 2.06 40.73
CA ASP A 926 -19.05 0.93 39.80
C ASP A 926 -20.44 0.31 39.58
N TYR A 927 -21.03 0.54 38.40
CA TYR A 927 -22.33 0.00 38.01
C TYR A 927 -22.15 -1.26 37.15
N GLN A 928 -22.03 -2.43 37.79
CA GLN A 928 -21.73 -3.69 37.09
C GLN A 928 -22.88 -4.14 36.17
N GLU A 929 -24.11 -3.75 36.48
CA GLU A 929 -25.33 -4.12 35.77
C GLU A 929 -25.37 -3.59 34.33
N VAL A 930 -24.68 -2.48 34.06
CA VAL A 930 -24.58 -1.90 32.71
C VAL A 930 -23.32 -2.33 31.95
N ARG A 931 -22.40 -3.03 32.61
CA ARG A 931 -21.15 -3.55 32.00
C ARG A 931 -21.37 -4.92 31.35
N GLY A 932 -20.48 -5.26 30.41
CA GLY A 932 -20.45 -6.58 29.76
C GLY A 932 -20.84 -6.54 28.28
N LEU A 933 -20.82 -7.71 27.64
CA LEU A 933 -20.98 -7.89 26.19
C LEU A 933 -22.39 -8.35 25.76
N GLN A 934 -23.34 -8.39 26.70
CA GLN A 934 -24.75 -8.70 26.42
C GLN A 934 -25.37 -7.62 25.52
N GLY A 935 -26.26 -8.04 24.61
CA GLY A 935 -26.87 -7.16 23.61
C GLY A 935 -27.78 -6.08 24.21
N ILE A 936 -28.50 -6.41 25.29
CA ILE A 936 -29.33 -5.48 26.07
C ILE A 936 -28.96 -5.68 27.53
N LYS A 937 -28.71 -4.57 28.23
CA LYS A 937 -28.43 -4.52 29.67
C LYS A 937 -29.34 -3.48 30.29
N GLU A 938 -29.81 -3.74 31.51
CA GLU A 938 -30.76 -2.90 32.21
C GLU A 938 -30.27 -2.64 33.63
N ALA A 939 -30.43 -1.42 34.09
CA ALA A 939 -30.18 -1.05 35.48
C ALA A 939 -31.26 -0.08 35.96
N ALA A 940 -31.61 -0.18 37.23
CA ALA A 940 -32.46 0.78 37.90
C ALA A 940 -31.72 1.36 39.09
N VAL A 941 -31.61 2.68 39.15
CA VAL A 941 -30.91 3.40 40.21
C VAL A 941 -31.92 4.23 41.00
N GLU A 942 -31.91 4.08 42.32
CA GLU A 942 -32.80 4.82 43.22
C GLU A 942 -32.03 5.94 43.91
N ALA A 943 -32.49 7.19 43.75
CA ALA A 943 -31.88 8.39 44.32
C ALA A 943 -32.97 9.26 44.99
N LYS A 944 -32.94 9.36 46.33
CA LYS A 944 -33.93 10.10 47.15
C LYS A 944 -35.41 9.81 46.78
N GLY A 945 -35.74 8.54 46.57
CA GLY A 945 -37.09 8.09 46.24
C GLY A 945 -37.53 8.34 44.78
N LYS A 946 -36.63 8.84 43.92
CA LYS A 946 -36.81 8.82 42.46
C LYS A 946 -36.05 7.64 41.87
N LYS A 947 -36.76 6.83 41.10
CA LYS A 947 -36.20 5.69 40.36
C LYS A 947 -35.83 6.16 38.95
N VAL A 948 -34.59 5.92 38.53
CA VAL A 948 -34.11 6.16 37.17
C VAL A 948 -33.81 4.81 36.52
N ASN A 949 -34.53 4.50 35.46
CA ASN A 949 -34.36 3.26 34.71
C ASN A 949 -33.48 3.53 33.47
N VAL A 950 -32.40 2.76 33.32
CA VAL A 950 -31.44 2.90 32.23
C VAL A 950 -31.35 1.61 31.44
N ALA A 951 -31.34 1.72 30.11
CA ALA A 951 -31.01 0.63 29.22
C ALA A 951 -29.72 0.93 28.45
N VAL A 952 -28.92 -0.11 28.23
CA VAL A 952 -27.71 -0.07 27.41
C VAL A 952 -27.84 -1.10 26.31
N ILE A 953 -27.78 -0.65 25.07
CA ILE A 953 -27.99 -1.46 23.88
C ILE A 953 -26.70 -1.51 23.06
N SER A 954 -26.25 -2.73 22.76
CA SER A 954 -25.10 -3.04 21.93
C SER A 954 -25.55 -3.74 20.64
N GLY A 955 -25.33 -3.12 19.48
CA GLY A 955 -25.77 -3.64 18.19
C GLY A 955 -27.13 -3.07 17.77
N LEU A 956 -27.27 -2.65 16.52
CA LEU A 956 -28.50 -1.99 16.03
C LEU A 956 -29.70 -2.94 15.97
N HIS A 957 -29.48 -4.23 15.73
CA HIS A 957 -30.56 -5.22 15.72
C HIS A 957 -31.23 -5.39 17.09
N ASN A 958 -30.53 -5.05 18.19
CA ASN A 958 -31.07 -5.15 19.55
C ASN A 958 -31.96 -3.95 19.92
N VAL A 959 -31.81 -2.80 19.26
CA VAL A 959 -32.62 -1.60 19.56
C VAL A 959 -33.93 -1.56 18.77
N GLU A 960 -34.00 -2.15 17.58
CA GLU A 960 -35.20 -2.13 16.72
C GLU A 960 -36.51 -2.46 17.47
N PRO A 961 -36.60 -3.55 18.29
CA PRO A 961 -37.84 -3.88 19.00
C PRO A 961 -38.27 -2.82 20.04
N ILE A 962 -37.33 -2.03 20.55
CA ILE A 962 -37.61 -0.94 21.50
C ILE A 962 -38.13 0.29 20.74
N LEU A 963 -37.58 0.59 19.56
CA LEU A 963 -38.03 1.72 18.73
C LEU A 963 -39.45 1.51 18.22
N GLU A 964 -39.77 0.31 17.76
CA GLU A 964 -41.11 -0.03 17.29
C GLU A 964 -42.16 0.21 18.38
N LYS A 965 -41.88 -0.21 19.63
CA LYS A 965 -42.75 0.06 20.78
C LYS A 965 -42.96 1.55 21.03
N ILE A 966 -41.89 2.35 20.98
CA ILE A 966 -41.98 3.82 21.19
C ILE A 966 -42.83 4.46 20.09
N ILE A 967 -42.63 4.06 18.83
CA ILE A 967 -43.36 4.59 17.67
C ILE A 967 -44.85 4.22 17.74
N GLU A 968 -45.17 3.01 18.21
CA GLU A 968 -46.55 2.56 18.45
C GLU A 968 -47.21 3.26 19.67
N GLY A 969 -46.47 4.07 20.42
CA GLY A 969 -46.95 4.76 21.62
C GLY A 969 -46.99 3.87 22.87
N THR A 970 -46.30 2.74 22.86
CA THR A 970 -46.15 1.85 24.01
C THR A 970 -45.06 2.37 24.95
N GLU A 971 -45.37 2.48 26.24
CA GLU A 971 -44.41 2.87 27.26
C GLU A 971 -43.37 1.75 27.47
N VAL A 972 -42.08 2.10 27.30
CA VAL A 972 -40.96 1.15 27.43
C VAL A 972 -40.34 1.13 28.83
N GLY A 973 -40.68 2.11 29.69
CA GLY A 973 -40.25 2.14 31.09
C GLY A 973 -38.82 2.58 31.36
N TYR A 974 -38.10 3.11 30.35
CA TYR A 974 -36.74 3.65 30.51
C TYR A 974 -36.73 5.18 30.49
N ASP A 975 -35.78 5.77 31.24
CA ASP A 975 -35.55 7.21 31.28
C ASP A 975 -34.38 7.64 30.38
N LEU A 976 -33.32 6.83 30.36
CA LEU A 976 -32.10 7.03 29.56
C LEU A 976 -31.76 5.73 28.82
N ILE A 977 -31.43 5.83 27.54
CA ILE A 977 -31.02 4.70 26.72
C ILE A 977 -29.70 5.00 26.01
N GLU A 978 -28.64 4.28 26.37
CA GLU A 978 -27.38 4.26 25.62
C GLU A 978 -27.50 3.30 24.44
N VAL A 979 -27.15 3.76 23.24
CA VAL A 979 -27.11 2.92 22.04
C VAL A 979 -25.75 2.99 21.37
N MET A 980 -25.08 1.85 21.31
CA MET A 980 -23.83 1.65 20.57
C MET A 980 -24.10 0.73 19.39
N ALA A 981 -23.79 1.17 18.17
CA ALA A 981 -24.05 0.39 16.96
C ALA A 981 -23.18 -0.87 16.84
N CYS A 982 -21.96 -0.84 17.39
CA CYS A 982 -21.04 -1.99 17.40
C CYS A 982 -21.19 -2.83 18.68
N PRO A 983 -21.14 -4.18 18.60
CA PRO A 983 -21.22 -5.05 19.77
C PRO A 983 -20.10 -4.78 20.79
N GLY A 984 -20.45 -4.58 22.07
CA GLY A 984 -19.48 -4.27 23.12
C GLY A 984 -18.99 -2.81 23.09
N GLY A 985 -19.49 -1.96 22.19
CA GLY A 985 -19.13 -0.56 22.08
C GLY A 985 -17.94 -0.29 21.14
N CYS A 986 -17.28 0.84 21.35
CA CYS A 986 -16.22 1.32 20.46
C CYS A 986 -14.97 0.42 20.43
N ILE A 987 -14.74 -0.43 21.43
CA ILE A 987 -13.69 -1.48 21.43
C ILE A 987 -13.81 -2.52 20.29
N CYS A 988 -15.00 -2.63 19.67
CA CYS A 988 -15.27 -3.47 18.49
C CYS A 988 -15.57 -2.63 17.23
N GLY A 989 -15.29 -1.32 17.29
CA GLY A 989 -15.52 -0.43 16.15
C GLY A 989 -14.67 -0.82 14.93
N ALA A 990 -15.20 -0.57 13.73
CA ALA A 990 -14.57 -0.98 12.48
C ALA A 990 -13.22 -0.31 12.18
N GLY A 991 -12.80 0.69 12.97
CA GLY A 991 -11.49 1.33 12.88
C GLY A 991 -10.43 0.70 13.79
N HIS A 992 -10.78 -0.37 14.52
CA HIS A 992 -9.81 -1.24 15.19
C HIS A 992 -9.52 -2.49 14.34
N PRO A 993 -8.34 -3.11 14.52
CA PRO A 993 -8.09 -4.44 13.98
C PRO A 993 -9.16 -5.45 14.42
N VAL A 994 -9.57 -6.33 13.51
CA VAL A 994 -10.52 -7.41 13.79
C VAL A 994 -9.97 -8.26 14.95
N PRO A 995 -10.81 -8.64 15.94
CA PRO A 995 -10.39 -9.57 16.97
C PRO A 995 -9.98 -10.93 16.36
N GLU A 996 -8.83 -11.47 16.77
CA GLU A 996 -8.36 -12.79 16.32
C GLU A 996 -8.84 -13.94 17.22
N LYS A 997 -9.10 -13.63 18.50
CA LYS A 997 -9.51 -14.57 19.55
C LYS A 997 -10.83 -14.13 20.18
N ILE A 998 -11.55 -15.08 20.78
CA ILE A 998 -12.88 -14.84 21.36
C ILE A 998 -12.77 -13.89 22.57
N ASP A 999 -11.73 -14.04 23.38
CA ASP A 999 -11.51 -13.26 24.60
C ASP A 999 -10.86 -11.88 24.34
N THR A 1000 -10.57 -11.52 23.10
CA THR A 1000 -9.91 -10.25 22.76
C THR A 1000 -10.75 -9.02 23.15
N LEU A 1001 -12.07 -9.05 22.97
CA LEU A 1001 -12.92 -7.90 23.32
C LEU A 1001 -13.01 -7.70 24.84
N GLU A 1002 -13.09 -8.78 25.61
CA GLU A 1002 -13.05 -8.74 27.07
C GLU A 1002 -11.73 -8.13 27.56
N LYS A 1003 -10.59 -8.56 26.99
CA LYS A 1003 -9.27 -7.97 27.28
C LYS A 1003 -9.23 -6.48 26.95
N ARG A 1004 -9.81 -6.05 25.82
CA ARG A 1004 -9.86 -4.63 25.44
C ARG A 1004 -10.68 -3.81 26.43
N GLN A 1005 -11.83 -4.32 26.86
CA GLN A 1005 -12.66 -3.70 27.88
C GLN A 1005 -11.92 -3.58 29.23
N GLN A 1006 -11.24 -4.65 29.64
CA GLN A 1006 -10.53 -4.69 30.93
C GLN A 1006 -9.44 -3.63 31.03
N VAL A 1007 -8.76 -3.29 29.93
CA VAL A 1007 -7.79 -2.17 29.90
C VAL A 1007 -8.44 -0.87 30.34
N LEU A 1008 -9.64 -0.55 29.82
CA LEU A 1008 -10.35 0.69 30.16
C LEU A 1008 -10.83 0.68 31.61
N VAL A 1009 -11.36 -0.46 32.08
CA VAL A 1009 -11.81 -0.61 33.48
C VAL A 1009 -10.64 -0.44 34.45
N ASN A 1010 -9.47 -1.02 34.16
CA ASN A 1010 -8.28 -0.88 35.00
C ASN A 1010 -7.81 0.58 35.09
N ILE A 1011 -7.90 1.33 33.99
CA ILE A 1011 -7.57 2.76 33.98
C ILE A 1011 -8.57 3.55 34.82
N ASP A 1012 -9.87 3.31 34.71
CA ASP A 1012 -10.88 3.98 35.56
C ASP A 1012 -10.65 3.71 37.04
N GLN A 1013 -10.41 2.46 37.43
CA GLN A 1013 -10.17 2.07 38.82
C GLN A 1013 -8.92 2.71 39.44
N THR A 1014 -7.94 3.05 38.61
CA THR A 1014 -6.67 3.67 39.06
C THR A 1014 -6.63 5.19 38.84
N SER A 1015 -7.69 5.76 38.25
CA SER A 1015 -7.76 7.20 37.94
C SER A 1015 -7.98 8.02 39.20
N ARG A 1016 -7.27 9.17 39.29
CA ARG A 1016 -7.40 10.14 40.39
C ARG A 1016 -8.80 10.76 40.46
N TYR A 1017 -9.36 11.08 39.29
CA TYR A 1017 -10.73 11.58 39.14
C TYR A 1017 -11.55 10.49 38.48
N ARG A 1018 -12.68 10.08 39.07
CA ARG A 1018 -13.56 9.03 38.50
C ARG A 1018 -14.92 9.57 38.05
N LYS A 1019 -15.15 10.87 38.18
CA LYS A 1019 -16.41 11.55 37.83
C LYS A 1019 -16.09 12.74 36.91
N SER A 1020 -16.84 12.87 35.82
CA SER A 1020 -16.58 13.86 34.78
C SER A 1020 -16.69 15.30 35.30
N GLN A 1021 -17.69 15.56 36.17
CA GLN A 1021 -17.91 16.86 36.81
C GLN A 1021 -16.83 17.26 37.83
N GLU A 1022 -15.90 16.37 38.17
CA GLU A 1022 -14.75 16.69 39.04
C GLU A 1022 -13.46 16.91 38.25
N ASN A 1023 -13.50 16.76 36.91
CA ASN A 1023 -12.31 16.98 36.09
C ASN A 1023 -11.89 18.46 36.18
N PRO A 1024 -10.68 18.77 36.68
CA PRO A 1024 -10.25 20.15 36.86
C PRO A 1024 -10.13 20.96 35.57
N ASP A 1025 -9.81 20.32 34.44
CA ASP A 1025 -9.74 21.02 33.15
C ASP A 1025 -11.14 21.34 32.61
N ILE A 1026 -12.14 20.51 32.92
CA ILE A 1026 -13.54 20.78 32.55
C ILE A 1026 -14.07 21.94 33.37
N LEU A 1027 -13.88 21.91 34.69
CA LEU A 1027 -14.29 22.99 35.59
C LEU A 1027 -13.67 24.32 35.16
N ARG A 1028 -12.38 24.32 34.84
CA ARG A 1028 -11.67 25.49 34.33
C ARG A 1028 -12.24 25.97 33.00
N LEU A 1029 -12.52 25.06 32.05
CA LEU A 1029 -13.07 25.42 30.74
C LEU A 1029 -14.46 26.08 30.85
N TYR A 1030 -15.31 25.61 31.76
CA TYR A 1030 -16.58 26.28 32.03
C TYR A 1030 -16.38 27.65 32.70
N ASP A 1031 -15.54 27.75 33.73
CA ASP A 1031 -15.29 29.02 34.43
C ASP A 1031 -14.70 30.10 33.50
N GLU A 1032 -13.78 29.71 32.62
CA GLU A 1032 -13.04 30.63 31.75
C GLU A 1032 -13.73 30.91 30.41
N TYR A 1033 -14.55 30.00 29.88
CA TYR A 1033 -15.06 30.08 28.50
C TYR A 1033 -16.57 29.86 28.37
N TYR A 1034 -17.08 28.66 28.70
CA TYR A 1034 -18.48 28.30 28.42
C TYR A 1034 -19.50 28.85 29.45
N GLY A 1035 -19.06 29.28 30.62
CA GLY A 1035 -19.91 29.66 31.75
C GLY A 1035 -20.48 28.44 32.49
N GLU A 1036 -21.66 27.98 32.07
CA GLU A 1036 -22.33 26.82 32.66
C GLU A 1036 -22.80 25.83 31.59
N ALA A 1037 -23.10 24.59 31.98
CA ALA A 1037 -23.66 23.60 31.07
C ALA A 1037 -25.02 24.07 30.53
N ASN A 1038 -25.29 23.86 29.25
CA ASN A 1038 -26.43 24.43 28.51
C ASN A 1038 -26.49 25.97 28.48
N SER A 1039 -25.39 26.69 28.72
CA SER A 1039 -25.34 28.14 28.45
C SER A 1039 -25.57 28.43 26.95
N PRO A 1040 -25.92 29.67 26.55
CA PRO A 1040 -26.09 29.99 25.13
C PRO A 1040 -24.88 29.64 24.25
N LEU A 1041 -23.66 29.91 24.73
CA LEU A 1041 -22.42 29.60 24.01
C LEU A 1041 -22.13 28.09 23.98
N ALA A 1042 -22.32 27.40 25.11
CA ALA A 1042 -22.17 25.95 25.17
C ALA A 1042 -23.18 25.27 24.24
N HIS A 1043 -24.43 25.71 24.23
CA HIS A 1043 -25.46 25.17 23.36
C HIS A 1043 -25.19 25.48 21.88
N GLU A 1044 -24.65 26.65 21.54
CA GLU A 1044 -24.26 26.97 20.17
C GLU A 1044 -23.12 26.07 19.65
N LEU A 1045 -22.07 25.88 20.46
CA LEU A 1045 -20.86 25.20 20.02
C LEU A 1045 -20.87 23.68 20.25
N LEU A 1046 -21.54 23.21 21.31
CA LEU A 1046 -21.49 21.83 21.79
C LEU A 1046 -22.78 21.03 21.50
N HIS A 1047 -23.84 21.65 21.00
CA HIS A 1047 -25.08 20.96 20.63
C HIS A 1047 -25.33 21.01 19.11
N THR A 1048 -26.26 20.19 18.65
CA THR A 1048 -26.64 20.05 17.24
C THR A 1048 -28.08 19.57 17.11
N HIS A 1049 -28.56 19.52 15.88
CA HIS A 1049 -29.88 19.01 15.52
C HIS A 1049 -29.75 18.05 14.35
N TYR A 1050 -30.57 16.99 14.38
CA TYR A 1050 -30.60 15.96 13.37
C TYR A 1050 -31.86 16.09 12.53
N GLU A 1051 -31.79 15.69 11.25
CA GLU A 1051 -32.92 15.72 10.33
C GLU A 1051 -33.06 14.38 9.61
N ALA A 1052 -34.29 14.03 9.25
CA ALA A 1052 -34.55 12.84 8.44
C ALA A 1052 -33.86 12.97 7.07
N VAL A 1053 -33.22 11.88 6.61
CA VAL A 1053 -32.60 11.87 5.28
C VAL A 1053 -33.69 11.91 4.20
N LYS A 1054 -33.76 13.00 3.43
CA LYS A 1054 -34.71 13.15 2.32
C LYS A 1054 -34.34 12.17 1.20
N ARG A 1055 -35.24 11.22 0.90
CA ARG A 1055 -35.13 10.27 -0.22
C ARG A 1055 -36.22 10.53 -1.24
N GLU A 1056 -35.94 10.32 -2.53
CA GLU A 1056 -37.01 10.24 -3.52
C GLU A 1056 -37.89 9.01 -3.23
N PRO A 1057 -39.23 9.13 -3.30
CA PRO A 1057 -40.13 8.02 -3.02
C PRO A 1057 -39.95 6.92 -4.08
N VAL A 1058 -39.37 5.80 -3.68
CA VAL A 1058 -39.24 4.60 -4.54
C VAL A 1058 -40.63 4.00 -4.75
N ALA A 1059 -41.06 3.90 -6.01
CA ALA A 1059 -42.31 3.24 -6.36
C ALA A 1059 -42.32 1.79 -5.83
N LYS A 1060 -43.35 1.44 -5.05
CA LYS A 1060 -43.50 0.13 -4.37
C LYS A 1060 -43.50 -1.11 -5.29
N HIS A 1061 -43.38 -0.98 -6.62
CA HIS A 1061 -43.68 -2.05 -7.57
C HIS A 1061 -42.61 -2.47 -8.58
N ASP A 1062 -41.39 -1.91 -8.57
CA ASP A 1062 -40.30 -2.44 -9.42
C ASP A 1062 -39.15 -3.01 -8.59
N ARG A 1063 -39.43 -4.09 -7.85
CA ARG A 1063 -38.42 -4.94 -7.19
C ARG A 1063 -37.86 -6.00 -8.15
N ARG A 1064 -37.50 -5.62 -9.38
CA ARG A 1064 -36.58 -6.49 -10.15
C ARG A 1064 -35.20 -6.34 -9.52
N MET A 1065 -34.47 -7.45 -9.37
CA MET A 1065 -33.07 -7.48 -8.96
C MET A 1065 -32.22 -6.69 -9.98
N ALA A 1066 -32.28 -5.37 -9.94
CA ALA A 1066 -31.51 -4.51 -10.82
C ALA A 1066 -30.06 -4.46 -10.32
N ASP A 1067 -29.11 -4.58 -11.25
CA ASP A 1067 -27.66 -4.50 -11.03
C ASP A 1067 -27.18 -3.08 -10.66
N SER A 1068 -27.87 -2.40 -9.75
CA SER A 1068 -27.65 -0.99 -9.38
C SER A 1068 -26.28 -0.61 -8.85
N ALA A 1069 -25.44 -1.59 -8.49
CA ALA A 1069 -24.03 -1.33 -8.19
C ALA A 1069 -23.29 -0.79 -9.43
N PHE A 1070 -23.88 -0.94 -10.63
CA PHE A 1070 -23.37 -0.45 -11.89
C PHE A 1070 -24.49 0.21 -12.69
N VAL A 1071 -24.28 1.44 -13.14
CA VAL A 1071 -25.08 1.97 -14.24
C VAL A 1071 -24.78 1.11 -15.46
N THR A 1072 -25.70 0.19 -15.78
CA THR A 1072 -25.61 -0.65 -16.98
C THR A 1072 -26.54 -0.04 -18.01
N HIS A 1073 -25.97 0.65 -18.98
CA HIS A 1073 -26.69 1.26 -20.08
C HIS A 1073 -27.36 0.19 -20.94
N GLU A 1074 -28.67 0.28 -21.15
CA GLU A 1074 -29.37 -0.59 -22.09
C GLU A 1074 -29.31 0.02 -23.49
N LEU A 1075 -28.53 -0.60 -24.39
CA LEU A 1075 -28.51 -0.25 -25.80
C LEU A 1075 -29.57 -1.06 -26.53
N THR A 1076 -30.59 -0.38 -27.04
CA THR A 1076 -31.75 -1.04 -27.63
C THR A 1076 -31.83 -0.74 -29.12
N LEU A 1077 -31.74 -1.78 -29.96
CA LEU A 1077 -31.91 -1.65 -31.42
C LEU A 1077 -33.22 -2.28 -31.89
N CYS A 1078 -33.94 -1.58 -32.78
CA CYS A 1078 -35.16 -2.14 -33.36
C CYS A 1078 -34.86 -3.11 -34.51
N THR A 1079 -35.54 -4.25 -34.52
CA THR A 1079 -35.48 -5.27 -35.58
C THR A 1079 -36.84 -5.47 -36.25
N CYS A 1080 -37.65 -4.41 -36.40
CA CYS A 1080 -38.82 -4.45 -37.28
C CYS A 1080 -38.39 -4.55 -38.76
N ASP A 1081 -39.32 -4.85 -39.67
CA ASP A 1081 -38.99 -5.10 -41.08
C ASP A 1081 -38.34 -3.87 -41.74
N LYS A 1082 -38.78 -2.66 -41.38
CA LYS A 1082 -38.20 -1.38 -41.84
C LYS A 1082 -36.75 -1.18 -41.36
N CYS A 1083 -36.48 -1.40 -40.08
CA CYS A 1083 -35.12 -1.28 -39.53
C CYS A 1083 -34.19 -2.37 -40.07
N THR A 1084 -34.70 -3.59 -40.25
CA THR A 1084 -33.94 -4.71 -40.80
C THR A 1084 -33.54 -4.43 -42.26
N ALA A 1085 -34.45 -3.88 -43.07
CA ALA A 1085 -34.13 -3.44 -44.44
C ALA A 1085 -33.07 -2.33 -44.50
N GLN A 1086 -32.86 -1.59 -43.41
CA GLN A 1086 -31.84 -0.55 -43.26
C GLN A 1086 -30.56 -1.04 -42.58
N GLY A 1087 -30.39 -2.35 -42.39
CA GLY A 1087 -29.17 -2.95 -41.86
C GLY A 1087 -29.08 -3.04 -40.33
N SER A 1088 -30.23 -3.02 -39.60
CA SER A 1088 -30.19 -3.01 -38.13
C SER A 1088 -29.63 -4.29 -37.51
N ARG A 1089 -29.68 -5.44 -38.22
CA ARG A 1089 -29.10 -6.71 -37.76
C ARG A 1089 -27.58 -6.70 -37.86
N GLU A 1090 -27.05 -6.21 -38.97
CA GLU A 1090 -25.62 -6.02 -39.21
C GLU A 1090 -25.05 -5.01 -38.22
N LEU A 1091 -25.77 -3.90 -38.00
CA LEU A 1091 -25.41 -2.90 -37.00
C LEU A 1091 -25.42 -3.48 -35.58
N PHE A 1092 -26.44 -4.25 -35.20
CA PHE A 1092 -26.47 -4.91 -33.89
C PHE A 1092 -25.31 -5.89 -33.69
N ALA A 1093 -24.98 -6.68 -34.72
CA ALA A 1093 -23.84 -7.60 -34.68
C ALA A 1093 -22.50 -6.87 -34.58
N ALA A 1094 -22.33 -5.78 -35.35
CA ALA A 1094 -21.14 -4.92 -35.31
C ALA A 1094 -20.99 -4.23 -33.94
N LEU A 1095 -22.06 -3.62 -33.43
CA LEU A 1095 -22.09 -2.98 -32.11
C LEU A 1095 -21.81 -3.99 -31.00
N SER A 1096 -22.48 -5.14 -31.00
CA SER A 1096 -22.27 -6.20 -30.01
C SER A 1096 -20.85 -6.77 -30.08
N GLY A 1097 -20.33 -7.00 -31.28
CA GLY A 1097 -18.95 -7.46 -31.49
C GLY A 1097 -17.92 -6.45 -31.01
N LYS A 1098 -18.17 -5.16 -31.24
CA LYS A 1098 -17.30 -4.06 -30.81
C LYS A 1098 -17.40 -3.81 -29.29
N ILE A 1099 -18.58 -3.91 -28.69
CA ILE A 1099 -18.77 -3.88 -27.22
C ILE A 1099 -17.93 -4.98 -26.57
N ARG A 1100 -17.98 -6.22 -27.09
CA ARG A 1100 -17.13 -7.31 -26.60
C ARG A 1100 -15.63 -7.05 -26.83
N LYS A 1101 -15.26 -6.62 -28.04
CA LYS A 1101 -13.86 -6.32 -28.38
C LYS A 1101 -13.25 -5.23 -27.49
N LEU A 1102 -14.06 -4.23 -27.12
CA LEU A 1102 -13.68 -3.15 -26.23
C LEU A 1102 -13.88 -3.48 -24.75
N LYS A 1103 -14.34 -4.70 -24.40
CA LYS A 1103 -14.62 -5.11 -23.02
C LYS A 1103 -15.63 -4.20 -22.30
N MET A 1104 -16.65 -3.73 -23.01
CA MET A 1104 -17.72 -2.84 -22.51
C MET A 1104 -19.00 -3.60 -22.11
N ASP A 1105 -19.03 -4.92 -22.25
CA ASP A 1105 -20.16 -5.80 -21.96
C ASP A 1105 -20.57 -5.80 -20.47
N SER A 1106 -19.70 -5.29 -19.59
CA SER A 1106 -20.00 -5.05 -18.17
C SER A 1106 -20.87 -3.82 -17.90
N PHE A 1107 -20.98 -2.92 -18.88
CA PHE A 1107 -21.67 -1.63 -18.79
C PHE A 1107 -22.78 -1.45 -19.79
N VAL A 1108 -22.75 -2.19 -20.91
CA VAL A 1108 -23.70 -2.00 -22.00
C VAL A 1108 -24.39 -3.31 -22.30
N THR A 1109 -25.69 -3.38 -22.02
CA THR A 1109 -26.51 -4.51 -22.43
C THR A 1109 -27.15 -4.18 -23.76
N ALA A 1110 -26.61 -4.75 -24.83
CA ALA A 1110 -27.20 -4.63 -26.16
C ALA A 1110 -28.38 -5.60 -26.32
N ARG A 1111 -29.58 -5.08 -26.59
CA ARG A 1111 -30.78 -5.88 -26.85
C ARG A 1111 -31.47 -5.44 -28.13
N THR A 1112 -32.21 -6.38 -28.71
CA THR A 1112 -33.09 -6.11 -29.83
C THR A 1112 -34.54 -6.00 -29.36
N ILE A 1113 -35.26 -4.99 -29.83
CA ILE A 1113 -36.71 -4.86 -29.65
C ILE A 1113 -37.42 -4.93 -31.00
N ARG A 1114 -38.72 -5.25 -30.97
CA ARG A 1114 -39.57 -5.16 -32.16
C ARG A 1114 -40.70 -4.16 -31.89
N LEU A 1115 -40.55 -2.94 -32.39
CA LEU A 1115 -41.59 -1.92 -32.33
C LEU A 1115 -42.74 -2.27 -33.30
N LYS A 1116 -43.99 -2.00 -32.90
CA LYS A 1116 -45.18 -2.10 -33.78
C LYS A 1116 -45.10 -1.02 -34.89
N GLU A 1117 -45.73 -1.29 -36.02
CA GLU A 1117 -45.55 -0.61 -37.33
C GLU A 1117 -45.27 0.91 -37.27
N ASN A 1118 -44.19 1.29 -37.97
CA ASN A 1118 -43.72 2.66 -38.27
C ASN A 1118 -43.45 3.60 -37.09
N HIS A 1119 -42.33 3.37 -36.39
CA HIS A 1119 -41.70 4.45 -35.61
C HIS A 1119 -41.32 5.62 -36.57
N PRO A 1120 -41.48 6.89 -36.16
CA PRO A 1120 -41.45 8.08 -37.03
C PRO A 1120 -40.04 8.50 -37.51
N GLY A 1121 -39.05 7.61 -37.47
CA GLY A 1121 -37.66 7.91 -37.83
C GLY A 1121 -37.28 7.65 -39.29
N GLN A 1122 -36.31 8.41 -39.79
CA GLN A 1122 -35.72 8.23 -41.12
C GLN A 1122 -34.61 7.13 -41.18
N GLY A 1123 -34.17 6.58 -40.04
CA GLY A 1123 -33.13 5.54 -39.95
C GLY A 1123 -33.45 4.43 -38.94
N VAL A 1124 -32.46 3.55 -38.68
CA VAL A 1124 -32.56 2.48 -37.67
C VAL A 1124 -32.85 3.08 -36.30
N TYR A 1125 -33.89 2.60 -35.61
CA TYR A 1125 -34.13 3.01 -34.23
C TYR A 1125 -33.10 2.37 -33.31
N ALA A 1126 -32.32 3.22 -32.64
CA ALA A 1126 -31.45 2.87 -31.52
C ALA A 1126 -31.77 3.79 -30.34
N ALA A 1127 -31.69 3.25 -29.12
CA ALA A 1127 -31.85 4.01 -27.89
C ALA A 1127 -30.80 3.56 -26.86
N ILE A 1128 -30.38 4.47 -25.98
CA ILE A 1128 -29.61 4.16 -24.77
C ILE A 1128 -30.49 4.53 -23.58
N ASP A 1129 -30.75 3.59 -22.68
CA ASP A 1129 -31.63 3.78 -21.50
C ASP A 1129 -33.02 4.33 -21.82
N GLY A 1130 -33.53 3.97 -23.00
CA GLY A 1130 -34.82 4.46 -23.49
C GLY A 1130 -34.76 5.82 -24.19
N GLU A 1131 -33.63 6.54 -24.16
CA GLU A 1131 -33.43 7.76 -24.93
C GLU A 1131 -33.01 7.45 -26.36
N ARG A 1132 -33.82 7.90 -27.32
CA ARG A 1132 -33.61 7.63 -28.74
C ARG A 1132 -32.43 8.43 -29.30
N ILE A 1133 -31.61 7.77 -30.13
CA ILE A 1133 -30.50 8.39 -30.85
C ILE A 1133 -30.97 8.75 -32.27
N ASP A 1134 -31.18 10.04 -32.50
CA ASP A 1134 -31.57 10.55 -33.82
C ASP A 1134 -30.33 10.87 -34.65
N THR A 1135 -29.86 9.89 -35.43
CA THR A 1135 -28.70 10.01 -36.33
C THR A 1135 -28.90 9.10 -37.56
N PRO A 1136 -28.50 9.51 -38.79
CA PRO A 1136 -28.56 8.64 -39.97
C PRO A 1136 -27.75 7.34 -39.79
N SER A 1137 -28.18 6.25 -40.43
CA SER A 1137 -27.61 4.90 -40.24
C SER A 1137 -26.09 4.82 -40.44
N GLU A 1138 -25.51 5.64 -41.33
CA GLU A 1138 -24.06 5.66 -41.61
C GLU A 1138 -23.20 6.21 -40.46
N GLN A 1139 -23.76 7.03 -39.57
CA GLN A 1139 -23.05 7.63 -38.42
C GLN A 1139 -23.56 7.11 -37.07
N LEU A 1140 -24.61 6.29 -37.08
CA LEU A 1140 -25.30 5.82 -35.88
C LEU A 1140 -24.37 4.99 -34.98
N GLU A 1141 -23.50 4.15 -35.54
CA GLU A 1141 -22.53 3.36 -34.78
C GLU A 1141 -21.56 4.26 -33.99
N GLN A 1142 -20.95 5.25 -34.65
CA GLN A 1142 -20.04 6.19 -33.98
C GLN A 1142 -20.74 6.99 -32.90
N ARG A 1143 -21.99 7.42 -33.14
CA ARG A 1143 -22.75 8.21 -32.18
C ARG A 1143 -23.15 7.41 -30.94
N ILE A 1144 -23.58 6.16 -31.12
CA ILE A 1144 -23.86 5.21 -30.03
C ILE A 1144 -22.61 5.07 -29.15
N PHE A 1145 -21.44 4.81 -29.75
CA PHE A 1145 -20.21 4.68 -28.96
C PHE A 1145 -19.79 5.97 -28.27
N GLN A 1146 -19.92 7.13 -28.92
CA GLN A 1146 -19.65 8.42 -28.27
C GLN A 1146 -20.54 8.68 -27.05
N GLN A 1147 -21.80 8.23 -27.08
CA GLN A 1147 -22.73 8.36 -25.95
C GLN A 1147 -22.50 7.31 -24.87
N LEU A 1148 -22.15 6.08 -25.21
CA LEU A 1148 -21.85 5.02 -24.23
C LEU A 1148 -20.51 5.25 -23.49
N ILE A 1149 -19.58 5.98 -24.10
CA ILE A 1149 -18.28 6.32 -23.51
C ILE A 1149 -18.36 7.56 -22.59
N ARG A 1150 -19.23 8.52 -22.93
CA ARG A 1150 -19.51 9.70 -22.10
C ARG A 1150 -20.24 9.28 -20.83
#